data_AF-A0A8C6UNC8-F1
#
_entry.id   AF-A0A8C6UNC8-F1
#
_cell.length_a   1.000
_cell.length_b   1.000
_cell.length_c   1.000
_cell.angle_alpha   90.00
_cell.angle_beta   90.00
_cell.angle_gamma   90.00
#
_symmetry.space_group_name_H-M   'P 1'
#
loop_
_entity.id
_entity.type
_entity.pdbx_description
1 polymer ?
#
loop_
_entity_poly.entity_id
_entity_poly.type
_entity_poly.pdbx_seq_one_letter_code
_entity_poly.pdbx_strand_id
1 'polypeptide(L)'
;QDLCPLCSKSCNSFFESKPNKCKYYFIHCSGKFFLCLKNIRTFLTCCYDVFGMKKCDLFEAFDLFDVRDFGKVMDTLSKLSQTITAQQQGFKPFPTEESLNDEDIYNNLEDLIDENAPEDEDELYAAVYGYEEDYAGGEIYEDLMRTDLQSPLAEVDVRSCCLSEIKQTEEKYTETLESIEKYFLNPLRKFFTPNEIDRVFVNIPDLVRLHKSLMVDVQDSILNKNALNLYQIFIAYKERYLYFWLVHKTIECARRANNGKFTLRDLLVVPMQRVLKYHLLLQELVKHTHDAAEKSNLKIALDAMKDLAQYVNEVKRDNETLREIDQYQRCIENLNQPLIAYGRPKGDGEVRLVSSVDKRKQDRHIFLFDIAVIICKRRGYNYEMKDVLDLHYYKVTNNPTSDREAKKWCYGFYITHQQGHTGFELFFKTRELKKKWLDQFEMAISNIRPDKANHNYHQFKMHTFERIMSCSYCHLLLRGIFNQGYLCLKCGLGAHKECLGRMGLCGRTGNGNMKAPMQAIINGCTRPSLPRMVVIRDYSGVPCPQCGPPLSVHTGDTNLMRLYAFFFFFLQGKILATSKIGFFPSDAVRPCPCVPKPVDYSGQPWFAGPLDRSQAEEELQERDHGTFLIRNRSKECTEYAVSIKFSDKVKHIKILTKDSCFYIAEARLFKTELVEYYKQHSLKEGFSSLDTTLLVPYRELSNGNMPGAITKAVIPHGFCSFVPPASSPFWSVFCPRVVGIAVARYDFSSRDTRELSLLQGDSIKIFTKLSNGWWKGEVDGRVRYFYESLISFDYRSVRTFLINKVN
;
A
#
# COMPACT_ATOMS: atom_id res chain seq x y z
N GLN A 1 27.65 8.42 -2.49
CA GLN A 1 26.35 8.80 -1.90
C GLN A 1 26.47 9.16 -0.42
N ASP A 2 27.63 8.89 0.19
CA ASP A 2 27.90 9.04 1.63
C ASP A 2 28.37 10.43 2.08
N LEU A 3 28.62 11.34 1.13
CA LEU A 3 29.15 12.67 1.40
C LEU A 3 28.21 13.53 2.27
N CYS A 4 26.90 13.54 1.96
CA CYS A 4 25.93 14.27 2.77
C CYS A 4 25.79 13.67 4.20
N PRO A 5 25.66 12.34 4.36
CA PRO A 5 25.76 11.68 5.67
C PRO A 5 27.05 11.97 6.46
N LEU A 6 28.21 12.05 5.79
CA LEU A 6 29.50 12.36 6.42
C LEU A 6 29.49 13.73 7.12
N CYS A 7 28.95 14.77 6.44
CA CYS A 7 28.77 16.09 7.03
C CYS A 7 27.82 16.06 8.23
N SER A 8 26.76 15.25 8.16
CA SER A 8 25.81 15.07 9.26
C SER A 8 26.47 14.48 10.51
N LYS A 9 27.39 13.52 10.37
CA LYS A 9 28.13 12.93 11.50
C LYS A 9 29.12 13.90 12.13
N SER A 10 29.70 14.77 11.32
CA SER A 10 30.77 15.69 11.74
C SER A 10 30.26 16.98 12.36
N CYS A 11 28.94 17.24 12.33
CA CYS A 11 28.35 18.44 12.89
C CYS A 11 26.86 18.25 13.26
N ASN A 12 26.55 18.10 14.56
CA ASN A 12 25.16 18.00 15.06
C ASN A 12 24.30 19.24 14.73
N SER A 13 24.92 20.41 14.48
CA SER A 13 24.21 21.66 14.17
C SER A 13 23.86 21.84 12.69
N PHE A 14 24.22 20.88 11.82
CA PHE A 14 23.87 20.86 10.40
C PHE A 14 22.34 20.95 10.17
N PHE A 15 21.53 20.38 11.08
CA PHE A 15 20.08 20.39 11.00
C PHE A 15 19.39 21.48 11.82
N GLU A 16 20.08 22.13 12.76
CA GLU A 16 19.49 23.08 13.70
C GLU A 16 19.58 24.55 13.25
N SER A 17 20.57 24.92 12.43
CA SER A 17 20.93 26.33 12.24
C SER A 17 20.25 27.05 11.06
N LYS A 18 19.71 26.35 10.03
CA LYS A 18 18.93 26.98 8.93
C LYS A 18 17.79 26.07 8.42
N PRO A 19 16.51 26.35 8.74
CA PRO A 19 15.40 25.42 8.52
C PRO A 19 15.04 25.09 7.05
N ASN A 20 15.67 25.70 6.05
CA ASN A 20 15.25 25.60 4.64
C ASN A 20 16.32 25.14 3.62
N LYS A 21 17.54 24.78 4.01
CA LYS A 21 18.60 24.46 3.01
C LYS A 21 19.22 23.07 3.08
N CYS A 22 19.31 22.41 4.24
CA CYS A 22 20.15 21.21 4.40
C CYS A 22 19.42 19.91 4.79
N LYS A 23 18.09 19.91 4.97
CA LYS A 23 17.25 18.68 5.10
C LYS A 23 16.90 17.98 3.76
N TYR A 24 17.67 18.22 2.70
CA TYR A 24 17.27 17.95 1.30
C TYR A 24 18.32 17.18 0.49
N TYR A 25 18.81 16.06 1.01
CA TYR A 25 19.52 15.08 0.17
C TYR A 25 18.61 13.90 -0.16
N PHE A 26 18.74 13.37 -1.36
CA PHE A 26 17.99 12.23 -1.84
C PHE A 26 18.79 10.96 -1.58
N ILE A 27 18.27 10.08 -0.73
CA ILE A 27 18.92 8.80 -0.41
C ILE A 27 18.93 7.92 -1.66
N HIS A 28 17.78 7.75 -2.30
CA HIS A 28 17.64 6.97 -3.52
C HIS A 28 17.84 7.84 -4.77
N CYS A 29 19.10 8.08 -5.15
CA CYS A 29 19.44 8.79 -6.39
C CYS A 29 20.05 7.89 -7.48
N SER A 30 20.11 6.56 -7.28
CA SER A 30 20.67 5.64 -8.28
C SER A 30 19.93 5.78 -9.62
N GLY A 31 20.71 5.96 -10.70
CA GLY A 31 20.18 6.18 -12.05
C GLY A 31 19.54 7.55 -12.32
N LYS A 32 19.67 8.52 -11.41
CA LYS A 32 19.11 9.88 -11.55
C LYS A 32 20.22 10.93 -11.48
N PHE A 33 20.70 11.33 -12.65
CA PHE A 33 21.82 12.27 -12.82
C PHE A 33 21.59 13.57 -12.05
N PHE A 34 20.40 14.16 -12.15
CA PHE A 34 20.08 15.42 -11.50
C PHE A 34 20.12 15.34 -9.97
N LEU A 35 19.54 14.29 -9.38
CA LEU A 35 19.51 14.12 -7.93
C LEU A 35 20.92 13.89 -7.36
N CYS A 36 21.76 13.11 -8.05
CA CYS A 36 23.15 12.92 -7.69
C CYS A 36 23.91 14.26 -7.65
N LEU A 37 23.84 15.06 -8.73
CA LEU A 37 24.52 16.35 -8.78
C LEU A 37 23.98 17.32 -7.73
N LYS A 38 22.68 17.28 -7.43
CA LYS A 38 22.11 18.09 -6.37
C LYS A 38 22.67 17.71 -5.01
N ASN A 39 22.76 16.42 -4.68
CA ASN A 39 23.37 15.95 -3.44
C ASN A 39 24.83 16.42 -3.31
N ILE A 40 25.62 16.28 -4.39
CA ILE A 40 27.02 16.72 -4.41
C ILE A 40 27.12 18.24 -4.17
N ARG A 41 26.28 19.06 -4.82
CA ARG A 41 26.26 20.51 -4.61
C ARG A 41 25.83 20.89 -3.20
N THR A 42 24.86 20.18 -2.63
CA THR A 42 24.44 20.37 -1.23
C THR A 42 25.60 20.09 -0.28
N PHE A 43 26.36 19.02 -0.50
CA PHE A 43 27.58 18.73 0.25
C PHE A 43 28.63 19.85 0.12
N LEU A 44 28.95 20.29 -1.10
CA LEU A 44 29.94 21.36 -1.32
C LEU A 44 29.53 22.68 -0.65
N THR A 45 28.22 23.00 -0.71
CA THR A 45 27.66 24.17 -0.02
C THR A 45 27.82 24.05 1.49
N CYS A 46 27.64 22.85 2.05
CA CYS A 46 27.86 22.59 3.48
C CYS A 46 29.34 22.78 3.87
N CYS A 47 30.27 22.23 3.10
CA CYS A 47 31.70 22.39 3.35
C CYS A 47 32.11 23.88 3.42
N TYR A 48 31.52 24.71 2.54
CA TYR A 48 31.74 26.14 2.55
C TYR A 48 31.03 26.86 3.71
N ASP A 49 29.71 26.69 3.84
CA ASP A 49 28.87 27.47 4.77
C ASP A 49 29.02 27.06 6.25
N VAL A 50 29.27 25.76 6.52
CA VAL A 50 29.25 25.18 7.88
C VAL A 50 30.65 24.81 8.35
N PHE A 51 31.46 24.19 7.49
CA PHE A 51 32.83 23.79 7.82
C PHE A 51 33.86 24.90 7.52
N GLY A 52 33.44 26.02 6.93
CA GLY A 52 34.28 27.19 6.70
C GLY A 52 35.41 26.96 5.68
N MET A 53 35.28 25.96 4.82
CA MET A 53 36.29 25.65 3.80
C MET A 53 36.30 26.71 2.70
N LYS A 54 37.47 27.01 2.12
CA LYS A 54 37.56 27.99 1.03
C LYS A 54 37.10 27.37 -0.28
N LYS A 55 36.58 28.19 -1.20
CA LYS A 55 36.15 27.71 -2.53
C LYS A 55 37.27 27.02 -3.33
N CYS A 56 38.52 27.44 -3.16
CA CYS A 56 39.68 26.81 -3.81
C CYS A 56 40.00 25.41 -3.27
N ASP A 57 39.45 25.06 -2.11
CA ASP A 57 39.64 23.77 -1.45
C ASP A 57 38.52 22.77 -1.78
N LEU A 58 37.59 23.16 -2.66
CA LEU A 58 36.42 22.37 -3.04
C LEU A 58 36.53 21.88 -4.48
N PHE A 59 36.14 20.62 -4.69
CA PHE A 59 35.94 20.06 -6.03
C PHE A 59 34.66 20.58 -6.70
N GLU A 60 34.58 20.50 -8.02
CA GLU A 60 33.37 20.80 -8.78
C GLU A 60 32.48 19.55 -8.89
N ALA A 61 31.16 19.72 -8.98
CA ALA A 61 30.24 18.57 -8.92
C ALA A 61 30.53 17.44 -9.92
N PHE A 62 31.10 17.77 -11.10
CA PHE A 62 31.47 16.79 -12.13
C PHE A 62 32.81 16.10 -11.87
N ASP A 63 33.68 16.68 -11.04
CA ASP A 63 34.97 16.08 -10.64
C ASP A 63 34.72 14.73 -9.94
N LEU A 64 33.63 14.64 -9.18
CA LEU A 64 33.14 13.40 -8.58
C LEU A 64 32.15 12.63 -9.47
N PHE A 65 31.15 13.32 -10.04
CA PHE A 65 30.05 12.63 -10.71
C PHE A 65 30.49 11.87 -11.97
N ASP A 66 31.31 12.51 -12.81
CA ASP A 66 31.91 11.88 -14.00
C ASP A 66 33.32 11.36 -13.71
N VAL A 67 33.78 11.47 -12.45
CA VAL A 67 35.13 11.11 -12.00
C VAL A 67 36.23 11.78 -12.83
N ARG A 68 36.04 13.07 -13.15
CA ARG A 68 37.01 13.84 -13.96
C ARG A 68 38.31 14.12 -13.23
N ASP A 69 38.23 14.28 -11.91
CA ASP A 69 39.35 14.63 -11.05
C ASP A 69 39.07 14.11 -9.63
N PHE A 70 39.29 12.81 -9.45
CA PHE A 70 39.06 12.17 -8.15
C PHE A 70 40.12 12.56 -7.11
N GLY A 71 41.33 12.93 -7.55
CA GLY A 71 42.37 13.46 -6.67
C GLY A 71 41.89 14.69 -5.90
N LYS A 72 41.29 15.65 -6.60
CA LYS A 72 40.71 16.85 -5.99
C LYS A 72 39.54 16.56 -5.04
N VAL A 73 38.77 15.49 -5.30
CA VAL A 73 37.73 15.02 -4.37
C VAL A 73 38.39 14.55 -3.07
N MET A 74 39.45 13.74 -3.16
CA MET A 74 40.19 13.24 -2.01
C MET A 74 40.86 14.37 -1.22
N ASP A 75 41.45 15.37 -1.90
CA ASP A 75 42.01 16.57 -1.28
C ASP A 75 40.96 17.35 -0.48
N THR A 76 39.77 17.49 -1.05
CA THR A 76 38.65 18.16 -0.37
C THR A 76 38.26 17.40 0.91
N LEU A 77 38.20 16.07 0.87
CA LEU A 77 37.89 15.25 2.04
C LEU A 77 39.00 15.27 3.08
N SER A 78 40.27 15.29 2.65
CA SER A 78 41.43 15.45 3.52
C SER A 78 41.34 16.78 4.28
N LYS A 79 41.12 17.89 3.58
CA LYS A 79 40.93 19.22 4.19
C LYS A 79 39.71 19.26 5.12
N LEU A 80 38.60 18.61 4.75
CA LEU A 80 37.43 18.48 5.62
C LEU A 80 37.76 17.77 6.94
N SER A 81 38.56 16.68 6.89
CA SER A 81 38.98 15.94 8.08
C SER A 81 39.89 16.75 9.02
N GLN A 82 40.58 17.75 8.47
CA GLN A 82 41.45 18.66 9.22
C GLN A 82 40.72 19.87 9.81
N THR A 83 39.43 20.03 9.52
CA THR A 83 38.64 21.13 10.09
C THR A 83 38.48 20.96 11.60
N ILE A 84 38.45 22.09 12.31
CA ILE A 84 38.25 22.14 13.77
C ILE A 84 36.94 21.42 14.14
N THR A 85 35.87 21.65 13.36
CA THR A 85 34.56 21.03 13.57
C THR A 85 34.62 19.50 13.52
N ALA A 86 35.36 18.92 12.56
CA ALA A 86 35.53 17.47 12.45
C ALA A 86 36.38 16.90 13.60
N GLN A 87 37.49 17.56 13.94
CA GLN A 87 38.38 17.11 15.01
C GLN A 87 37.71 17.17 16.40
N GLN A 88 36.86 18.17 16.64
CA GLN A 88 36.08 18.28 17.89
C GLN A 88 35.09 17.12 18.09
N GLN A 89 34.63 16.48 17.01
CA GLN A 89 33.78 15.27 17.08
C GLN A 89 34.59 13.97 17.21
N GLY A 90 35.92 14.05 17.35
CA GLY A 90 36.80 12.89 17.53
C GLY A 90 37.23 12.20 16.23
N PHE A 91 36.98 12.80 15.06
CA PHE A 91 37.48 12.27 13.79
C PHE A 91 38.99 12.53 13.66
N LYS A 92 39.75 11.47 13.34
CA LYS A 92 41.18 11.60 13.06
C LYS A 92 41.40 12.20 11.66
N PRO A 93 42.24 13.24 11.53
CA PRO A 93 42.55 13.81 10.22
C PRO A 93 43.36 12.83 9.37
N PHE A 94 43.23 12.94 8.05
CA PHE A 94 44.04 12.20 7.10
C PHE A 94 44.57 13.12 5.98
N PRO A 95 45.70 12.79 5.33
CA PRO A 95 46.62 11.70 5.67
C PRO A 95 47.46 12.04 6.92
N THR A 96 47.94 11.00 7.63
CA THR A 96 48.80 11.16 8.83
C THR A 96 50.29 11.31 8.48
N GLU A 97 50.66 11.04 7.23
CA GLU A 97 52.02 11.13 6.66
C GLU A 97 51.93 11.72 5.23
N GLU A 98 53.05 12.19 4.66
CA GLU A 98 53.07 12.67 3.26
C GLU A 98 52.70 11.53 2.30
N SER A 99 51.56 11.64 1.61
CA SER A 99 51.16 10.65 0.61
C SER A 99 52.00 10.78 -0.64
N LEU A 100 52.39 9.64 -1.23
CA LEU A 100 52.95 9.61 -2.57
C LEU A 100 51.87 10.08 -3.56
N ASN A 101 52.15 11.16 -4.31
CA ASN A 101 51.30 11.66 -5.38
C ASN A 101 51.33 10.70 -6.57
N ASP A 102 50.55 9.62 -6.48
CA ASP A 102 50.36 8.67 -7.57
C ASP A 102 49.02 9.01 -8.27
N GLU A 103 48.97 10.18 -8.91
CA GLU A 103 47.81 10.69 -9.67
C GLU A 103 47.37 9.71 -10.78
N ASP A 104 48.28 8.84 -11.22
CA ASP A 104 48.07 7.89 -12.32
C ASP A 104 47.04 6.80 -12.02
N ILE A 105 46.71 6.54 -10.74
CA ILE A 105 45.72 5.53 -10.35
C ILE A 105 44.28 5.95 -10.68
N TYR A 106 44.02 7.25 -10.88
CA TYR A 106 42.67 7.77 -11.13
C TYR A 106 42.31 7.89 -12.62
N ASN A 107 43.31 7.82 -13.52
CA ASN A 107 43.15 8.10 -14.95
C ASN A 107 42.14 7.19 -15.67
N ASN A 108 41.91 5.97 -15.18
CA ASN A 108 40.99 5.00 -15.80
C ASN A 108 39.61 4.92 -15.13
N LEU A 109 39.33 5.75 -14.11
CA LEU A 109 38.07 5.66 -13.37
C LEU A 109 36.83 6.05 -14.19
N GLU A 110 36.97 6.96 -15.16
CA GLU A 110 35.88 7.39 -16.04
C GLU A 110 35.31 6.23 -16.87
N ASP A 111 36.14 5.24 -17.20
CA ASP A 111 35.76 4.06 -17.97
C ASP A 111 35.21 2.93 -17.09
N LEU A 112 35.63 2.85 -15.83
CA LEU A 112 35.26 1.79 -14.89
C LEU A 112 33.99 2.09 -14.07
N ILE A 113 33.54 3.35 -14.03
CA ILE A 113 32.40 3.77 -13.20
C ILE A 113 31.08 3.07 -13.56
N ASP A 114 30.86 2.80 -14.84
CA ASP A 114 29.65 2.15 -15.35
C ASP A 114 29.74 0.61 -15.33
N GLU A 115 30.96 0.04 -15.25
CA GLU A 115 31.22 -1.40 -15.33
C GLU A 115 31.15 -2.11 -13.96
N ASN A 116 31.45 -1.39 -12.86
CA ASN A 116 31.57 -1.94 -11.51
C ASN A 116 30.47 -1.46 -10.53
N ALA A 117 29.24 -1.28 -11.00
CA ALA A 117 28.13 -1.03 -10.09
C ALA A 117 28.01 -2.21 -9.10
N PRO A 118 28.09 -1.98 -7.78
CA PRO A 118 28.01 -3.07 -6.79
C PRO A 118 26.71 -3.86 -6.98
N GLU A 119 26.81 -5.19 -6.97
CA GLU A 119 25.64 -6.06 -7.15
C GLU A 119 24.58 -5.88 -6.03
N ASP A 120 24.99 -5.30 -4.89
CA ASP A 120 24.15 -5.05 -3.72
C ASP A 120 24.23 -3.55 -3.33
N GLU A 121 23.38 -2.73 -3.95
CA GLU A 121 23.27 -1.30 -3.60
C GLU A 121 22.81 -1.09 -2.14
N ASP A 122 22.09 -2.05 -1.54
CA ASP A 122 21.51 -1.88 -0.20
C ASP A 122 22.57 -1.92 0.91
N GLU A 123 23.67 -2.65 0.72
CA GLU A 123 24.83 -2.63 1.63
C GLU A 123 25.52 -1.25 1.65
N LEU A 124 25.58 -0.57 0.50
CA LEU A 124 26.12 0.78 0.38
C LEU A 124 25.30 1.80 1.18
N TYR A 125 23.98 1.64 1.24
CA TYR A 125 23.08 2.53 1.97
C TYR A 125 22.84 2.12 3.43
N ALA A 126 23.36 0.98 3.89
CA ALA A 126 23.16 0.49 5.26
C ALA A 126 23.58 1.53 6.31
N ALA A 127 24.70 2.21 6.08
CA ALA A 127 25.14 3.31 6.92
C ALA A 127 24.20 4.52 6.87
N VAL A 128 23.50 4.78 5.76
CA VAL A 128 22.61 5.95 5.58
C VAL A 128 21.23 5.73 6.20
N TYR A 129 20.67 4.52 6.10
CA TYR A 129 19.35 4.20 6.66
C TYR A 129 19.31 4.27 8.19
N GLY A 130 20.43 4.04 8.88
CA GLY A 130 20.52 4.19 10.33
C GLY A 130 20.41 5.64 10.84
N TYR A 131 20.34 6.65 9.97
CA TYR A 131 20.34 8.07 10.34
C TYR A 131 19.09 8.85 9.94
N GLU A 132 18.05 8.23 9.37
CA GLU A 132 16.77 8.93 9.18
C GLU A 132 16.14 9.29 10.53
N GLU A 133 15.53 10.48 10.63
CA GLU A 133 14.66 10.87 11.76
C GLU A 133 13.53 9.83 12.01
N ASP A 134 13.16 9.04 11.00
CA ASP A 134 12.19 7.95 11.11
C ASP A 134 12.70 6.76 11.97
N TYR A 135 14.03 6.57 12.06
CA TYR A 135 14.67 5.63 13.00
C TYR A 135 14.93 6.26 14.37
N ALA A 136 15.13 7.58 14.46
CA ALA A 136 15.12 8.27 15.76
C ALA A 136 13.74 8.11 16.45
N GLY A 137 12.64 8.20 15.69
CA GLY A 137 11.33 7.81 16.19
C GLY A 137 11.29 6.33 16.62
N GLY A 138 12.04 5.45 15.95
CA GLY A 138 12.03 4.01 16.21
C GLY A 138 12.57 3.70 17.61
N GLU A 139 13.70 4.32 17.98
CA GLU A 139 14.23 4.27 19.34
C GLU A 139 13.21 4.81 20.36
N ILE A 140 12.52 5.91 20.02
CA ILE A 140 11.50 6.53 20.88
C ILE A 140 10.30 5.62 21.07
N TYR A 141 9.80 4.98 20.01
CA TYR A 141 8.70 4.05 20.11
C TYR A 141 9.10 2.82 20.94
N GLU A 142 10.28 2.24 20.73
CA GLU A 142 10.74 1.10 21.53
C GLU A 142 10.93 1.49 23.02
N ASP A 143 11.46 2.68 23.31
CA ASP A 143 11.58 3.19 24.68
C ASP A 143 10.19 3.46 25.31
N LEU A 144 9.28 4.06 24.55
CA LEU A 144 7.90 4.30 24.99
C LEU A 144 7.12 3.00 25.12
N MET A 145 7.39 1.95 24.36
CA MET A 145 6.65 0.68 24.43
C MET A 145 7.31 -0.38 25.30
N ARG A 146 8.51 -0.13 25.83
CA ARG A 146 9.23 -1.04 26.73
C ARG A 146 8.33 -1.43 27.91
N THR A 147 8.07 -2.73 28.06
CA THR A 147 7.32 -3.30 29.18
C THR A 147 8.31 -3.75 30.25
N ASP A 148 7.98 -3.56 31.54
CA ASP A 148 8.80 -4.11 32.62
C ASP A 148 8.73 -5.64 32.56
N LEU A 149 9.85 -6.28 32.24
CA LEU A 149 9.98 -7.74 32.22
C LEU A 149 9.63 -8.29 33.61
N GLN A 150 8.42 -8.83 33.77
CA GLN A 150 8.15 -9.76 34.86
C GLN A 150 9.05 -10.98 34.66
N SER A 151 9.87 -11.28 35.67
CA SER A 151 10.71 -12.47 35.75
C SER A 151 9.95 -13.72 35.32
N PRO A 152 10.56 -14.63 34.53
CA PRO A 152 9.86 -15.81 34.04
C PRO A 152 9.51 -16.72 35.22
N LEU A 153 8.25 -16.68 35.64
CA LEU A 153 7.63 -17.79 36.38
C LEU A 153 7.31 -18.90 35.37
N ALA A 154 7.35 -20.16 35.83
CA ALA A 154 7.40 -21.39 35.04
C ALA A 154 6.44 -21.50 33.83
N GLU A 155 6.89 -22.23 32.79
CA GLU A 155 6.15 -22.65 31.58
C GLU A 155 5.07 -21.66 31.09
N VAL A 156 5.46 -20.43 30.74
CA VAL A 156 4.51 -19.50 30.12
C VAL A 156 4.29 -19.88 28.66
N ASP A 157 3.04 -20.15 28.30
CA ASP A 157 2.59 -20.31 26.93
C ASP A 157 2.96 -19.06 26.10
N VAL A 158 3.85 -19.24 25.12
CA VAL A 158 4.38 -18.15 24.27
C VAL A 158 3.25 -17.41 23.54
N ARG A 159 2.16 -18.10 23.20
CA ARG A 159 0.98 -17.48 22.59
C ARG A 159 0.31 -16.49 23.56
N SER A 160 0.19 -16.86 24.83
CA SER A 160 -0.34 -15.98 25.88
C SER A 160 0.56 -14.77 26.13
N CYS A 161 1.90 -14.91 26.00
CA CYS A 161 2.83 -13.78 25.99
C CYS A 161 2.54 -12.82 24.82
N CYS A 162 2.37 -13.34 23.60
CA CYS A 162 2.08 -12.51 22.42
C CYS A 162 0.78 -11.71 22.59
N LEU A 163 -0.28 -12.35 23.12
CA LEU A 163 -1.56 -11.67 23.40
C LEU A 163 -1.40 -10.58 24.46
N SER A 164 -0.62 -10.86 25.50
CA SER A 164 -0.31 -9.89 26.56
C SER A 164 0.48 -8.70 26.02
N GLU A 165 1.46 -8.93 25.15
CA GLU A 165 2.24 -7.89 24.49
C GLU A 165 1.37 -6.99 23.60
N ILE A 166 0.48 -7.58 22.78
CA ILE A 166 -0.47 -6.81 21.95
C ILE A 166 -1.31 -5.88 22.83
N LYS A 167 -1.85 -6.42 23.94
CA LYS A 167 -2.68 -5.65 24.88
C LYS A 167 -1.88 -4.53 25.55
N GLN A 168 -0.75 -4.86 26.19
CA GLN A 168 0.05 -3.90 26.96
C GLN A 168 0.59 -2.77 26.08
N THR A 169 1.09 -3.11 24.89
CA THR A 169 1.60 -2.09 23.97
C THR A 169 0.49 -1.23 23.38
N GLU A 170 -0.75 -1.74 23.24
CA GLU A 170 -1.89 -0.93 22.79
C GLU A 170 -2.39 0.02 23.89
N GLU A 171 -2.40 -0.43 25.14
CA GLU A 171 -2.74 0.38 26.32
C GLU A 171 -1.75 1.54 26.47
N LYS A 172 -0.45 1.24 26.51
CA LYS A 172 0.63 2.25 26.63
C LYS A 172 0.63 3.24 25.47
N TYR A 173 0.37 2.76 24.24
CA TYR A 173 0.24 3.62 23.07
C TYR A 173 -0.99 4.55 23.17
N THR A 174 -2.14 4.03 23.63
CA THR A 174 -3.35 4.83 23.82
C THR A 174 -3.14 5.91 24.89
N GLU A 175 -2.52 5.57 26.02
CA GLU A 175 -2.14 6.52 27.08
C GLU A 175 -1.18 7.61 26.57
N THR A 176 -0.25 7.25 25.69
CA THR A 176 0.67 8.20 25.05
C THR A 176 -0.12 9.21 24.20
N LEU A 177 -1.07 8.74 23.38
CA LEU A 177 -1.92 9.63 22.59
C LEU A 177 -2.80 10.54 23.46
N GLU A 178 -3.38 10.01 24.53
CA GLU A 178 -4.15 10.80 25.50
C GLU A 178 -3.28 11.86 26.19
N SER A 179 -2.02 11.52 26.49
CA SER A 179 -1.06 12.47 27.07
C SER A 179 -0.75 13.61 26.11
N ILE A 180 -0.63 13.33 24.80
CA ILE A 180 -0.49 14.36 23.76
C ILE A 180 -1.72 15.29 23.76
N GLU A 181 -2.92 14.72 23.79
CA GLU A 181 -4.17 15.50 23.81
C GLU A 181 -4.29 16.36 25.08
N LYS A 182 -4.02 15.76 26.25
CA LYS A 182 -4.22 16.38 27.56
C LYS A 182 -3.18 17.46 27.87
N TYR A 183 -1.90 17.18 27.63
CA TYR A 183 -0.80 18.04 28.07
C TYR A 183 -0.25 18.96 26.97
N PHE A 184 -0.52 18.67 25.69
CA PHE A 184 -0.07 19.52 24.59
C PHE A 184 -1.25 20.17 23.85
N LEU A 185 -2.18 19.39 23.29
CA LEU A 185 -3.26 19.95 22.47
C LEU A 185 -4.16 20.92 23.26
N ASN A 186 -4.68 20.50 24.41
CA ASN A 186 -5.63 21.28 25.19
C ASN A 186 -5.03 22.59 25.76
N PRO A 187 -3.80 22.60 26.30
CA PRO A 187 -3.15 23.85 26.69
C PRO A 187 -2.85 24.76 25.49
N LEU A 188 -2.36 24.21 24.37
CA LEU A 188 -1.99 25.01 23.20
C LEU A 188 -3.19 25.62 22.47
N ARG A 189 -4.38 25.01 22.55
CA ARG A 189 -5.64 25.59 22.04
C ARG A 189 -5.97 26.97 22.62
N LYS A 190 -5.40 27.32 23.78
CA LYS A 190 -5.58 28.64 24.40
C LYS A 190 -4.69 29.72 23.78
N PHE A 191 -3.62 29.32 23.08
CA PHE A 191 -2.60 30.22 22.56
C PHE A 191 -2.60 30.32 21.03
N PHE A 192 -3.12 29.31 20.33
CA PHE A 192 -3.13 29.22 18.87
C PHE A 192 -4.55 29.25 18.30
N THR A 193 -4.67 29.71 17.06
CA THR A 193 -5.94 29.67 16.33
C THR A 193 -6.36 28.23 16.01
N PRO A 194 -7.67 27.95 15.81
CA PRO A 194 -8.13 26.62 15.43
C PRO A 194 -7.43 26.07 14.18
N ASN A 195 -7.17 26.91 13.18
CA ASN A 195 -6.48 26.50 11.95
C ASN A 195 -4.99 26.15 12.18
N GLU A 196 -4.31 26.83 13.12
CA GLU A 196 -2.93 26.47 13.49
C GLU A 196 -2.89 25.18 14.30
N ILE A 197 -3.86 24.96 15.19
CA ILE A 197 -4.01 23.71 15.94
C ILE A 197 -4.28 22.54 14.99
N ASP A 198 -5.21 22.69 14.05
CA ASP A 198 -5.52 21.69 13.04
C ASP A 198 -4.30 21.41 12.14
N ARG A 199 -3.45 22.41 11.88
CA ARG A 199 -2.18 22.23 11.14
C ARG A 199 -1.09 21.53 11.95
N VAL A 200 -1.08 21.63 13.28
CA VAL A 200 -0.01 21.08 14.12
C VAL A 200 -0.35 19.68 14.61
N PHE A 201 -1.61 19.45 15.00
CA PHE A 201 -2.09 18.22 15.60
C PHE A 201 -2.97 17.40 14.68
N VAL A 202 -3.30 17.92 13.49
CA VAL A 202 -4.10 17.22 12.48
C VAL A 202 -5.36 16.63 13.10
N ASN A 203 -5.47 15.31 13.11
CA ASN A 203 -6.60 14.57 13.62
C ASN A 203 -6.27 13.79 14.90
N ILE A 204 -5.21 14.12 15.65
CA ILE A 204 -4.86 13.39 16.90
C ILE A 204 -6.07 13.09 17.82
N PRO A 205 -7.06 13.97 18.03
CA PRO A 205 -8.28 13.63 18.77
C PRO A 205 -9.09 12.45 18.19
N ASP A 206 -9.18 12.34 16.86
CA ASP A 206 -9.81 11.20 16.20
C ASP A 206 -8.99 9.93 16.40
N LEU A 207 -7.66 10.04 16.43
CA LEU A 207 -6.76 8.92 16.67
C LEU A 207 -6.94 8.37 18.08
N VAL A 208 -6.97 9.26 19.07
CA VAL A 208 -7.23 8.92 20.47
C VAL A 208 -8.55 8.16 20.57
N ARG A 209 -9.62 8.66 19.93
CA ARG A 209 -10.92 7.97 19.92
C ARG A 209 -10.86 6.60 19.25
N LEU A 210 -10.14 6.48 18.13
CA LEU A 210 -9.98 5.22 17.40
C LEU A 210 -9.25 4.18 18.25
N HIS A 211 -8.10 4.53 18.83
CA HIS A 211 -7.29 3.60 19.62
C HIS A 211 -7.89 3.28 20.98
N LYS A 212 -8.63 4.20 21.62
CA LYS A 212 -9.47 3.87 22.78
C LYS A 212 -10.47 2.77 22.46
N SER A 213 -11.16 2.90 21.32
CA SER A 213 -12.11 1.88 20.87
C SER A 213 -11.40 0.56 20.58
N LEU A 214 -10.23 0.60 19.92
CA LEU A 214 -9.44 -0.60 19.63
C LEU A 214 -8.96 -1.30 20.91
N MET A 215 -8.43 -0.54 21.86
CA MET A 215 -7.95 -1.04 23.15
C MET A 215 -9.06 -1.78 23.89
N VAL A 216 -10.26 -1.19 23.96
CA VAL A 216 -11.43 -1.84 24.59
C VAL A 216 -11.82 -3.12 23.87
N ASP A 217 -11.90 -3.10 22.53
CA ASP A 217 -12.27 -4.28 21.73
C ASP A 217 -11.22 -5.40 21.86
N VAL A 218 -9.93 -5.07 21.86
CA VAL A 218 -8.81 -6.01 22.04
C VAL A 218 -8.83 -6.61 23.45
N GLN A 219 -9.05 -5.79 24.47
CA GLN A 219 -9.14 -6.23 25.86
C GLN A 219 -10.34 -7.16 26.08
N ASP A 220 -11.51 -6.82 25.54
CA ASP A 220 -12.69 -7.69 25.56
C ASP A 220 -12.43 -9.02 24.84
N SER A 221 -11.78 -8.97 23.67
CA SER A 221 -11.44 -10.17 22.91
C SER A 221 -10.54 -11.12 23.70
N ILE A 222 -9.48 -10.59 24.32
CA ILE A 222 -8.50 -11.40 25.05
C ILE A 222 -9.08 -11.92 26.37
N LEU A 223 -9.79 -11.09 27.14
CA LEU A 223 -10.29 -11.47 28.48
C LEU A 223 -11.58 -12.29 28.43
N ASN A 224 -12.51 -11.96 27.55
CA ASN A 224 -13.86 -12.52 27.57
C ASN A 224 -14.14 -13.51 26.42
N LYS A 225 -13.32 -13.51 25.36
CA LYS A 225 -13.56 -14.31 24.13
C LYS A 225 -12.38 -15.18 23.71
N ASN A 226 -11.39 -15.38 24.59
CA ASN A 226 -10.18 -16.18 24.35
C ASN A 226 -9.45 -15.82 23.03
N ALA A 227 -9.49 -14.55 22.64
CA ALA A 227 -8.92 -14.01 21.41
C ALA A 227 -9.46 -14.59 20.08
N LEU A 228 -10.54 -15.39 20.10
CA LEU A 228 -11.07 -16.04 18.89
C LEU A 228 -11.61 -15.05 17.84
N ASN A 229 -12.10 -13.90 18.28
CA ASN A 229 -12.59 -12.83 17.40
C ASN A 229 -11.56 -11.73 17.12
N LEU A 230 -10.31 -11.87 17.59
CA LEU A 230 -9.28 -10.84 17.49
C LEU A 230 -8.98 -10.47 16.02
N TYR A 231 -9.01 -11.46 15.13
CA TYR A 231 -8.79 -11.24 13.69
C TYR A 231 -9.85 -10.31 13.07
N GLN A 232 -11.11 -10.41 13.48
CA GLN A 232 -12.21 -9.57 12.96
C GLN A 232 -12.02 -8.11 13.36
N ILE A 233 -11.51 -7.88 14.57
CA ILE A 233 -11.19 -6.55 15.07
C ILE A 233 -10.14 -5.91 14.16
N PHE A 234 -8.99 -6.54 13.94
CA PHE A 234 -7.95 -5.95 13.07
C PHE A 234 -8.44 -5.72 11.63
N ILE A 235 -9.25 -6.61 11.08
CA ILE A 235 -9.86 -6.42 9.75
C ILE A 235 -10.78 -5.19 9.74
N ALA A 236 -11.65 -5.04 10.75
CA ALA A 236 -12.58 -3.92 10.85
C ALA A 236 -11.87 -2.57 11.03
N TYR A 237 -10.75 -2.54 11.74
CA TYR A 237 -9.98 -1.32 11.98
C TYR A 237 -9.09 -0.93 10.79
N LYS A 238 -8.76 -1.85 9.86
CA LYS A 238 -8.01 -1.55 8.62
C LYS A 238 -8.58 -0.34 7.86
N GLU A 239 -9.90 -0.33 7.60
CA GLU A 239 -10.54 0.78 6.86
C GLU A 239 -10.52 2.10 7.64
N ARG A 240 -10.61 2.03 8.98
CA ARG A 240 -10.60 3.22 9.84
C ARG A 240 -9.20 3.85 9.90
N TYR A 241 -8.15 3.03 9.93
CA TYR A 241 -6.76 3.48 9.86
C TYR A 241 -6.44 4.19 8.55
N LEU A 242 -6.94 3.65 7.43
CA LEU A 242 -6.74 4.23 6.10
C LEU A 242 -7.30 5.66 6.00
N TYR A 243 -8.49 5.90 6.56
CA TYR A 243 -9.08 7.23 6.61
C TYR A 243 -8.24 8.19 7.47
N PHE A 244 -7.83 7.74 8.66
CA PHE A 244 -7.04 8.55 9.57
C PHE A 244 -5.71 9.00 8.95
N TRP A 245 -5.02 8.05 8.31
CA TRP A 245 -3.70 8.26 7.76
C TRP A 245 -3.72 9.22 6.55
N LEU A 246 -4.77 9.18 5.72
CA LEU A 246 -4.96 10.12 4.61
C LEU A 246 -5.09 11.57 5.10
N VAL A 247 -5.78 11.78 6.24
CA VAL A 247 -5.97 13.12 6.81
C VAL A 247 -4.69 13.59 7.53
N HIS A 248 -4.01 12.72 8.29
CA HIS A 248 -2.72 13.01 8.92
C HIS A 248 -1.67 13.50 7.91
N LYS A 249 -1.61 12.84 6.75
CA LYS A 249 -0.60 13.10 5.71
C LYS A 249 -0.73 14.45 5.01
N THR A 250 -1.95 14.96 4.82
CA THR A 250 -2.18 16.24 4.12
C THR A 250 -1.50 17.42 4.85
N ILE A 251 -1.21 17.24 6.14
CA ILE A 251 -0.73 18.29 7.04
C ILE A 251 0.72 18.06 7.51
N GLU A 252 1.24 16.82 7.48
CA GLU A 252 2.69 16.55 7.68
C GLU A 252 3.56 17.33 6.68
N CYS A 253 3.08 17.52 5.43
CA CYS A 253 3.74 18.39 4.44
C CYS A 253 3.83 19.87 4.86
N ALA A 254 3.02 20.32 5.82
CA ALA A 254 3.03 21.68 6.36
C ALA A 254 3.91 21.83 7.63
N ARG A 255 4.41 20.74 8.22
CA ARG A 255 5.05 20.74 9.54
C ARG A 255 6.58 20.67 9.45
N ARG A 256 7.24 21.82 9.23
CA ARG A 256 8.70 21.95 9.42
C ARG A 256 9.07 23.27 10.11
N ALA A 257 8.99 23.29 11.44
CA ALA A 257 9.70 24.26 12.29
C ALA A 257 9.91 23.68 13.71
N ASN A 258 11.08 23.97 14.29
CA ASN A 258 11.56 23.82 15.70
C ASN A 258 11.92 22.45 16.33
N ASN A 259 13.25 22.30 16.55
CA ASN A 259 14.10 22.19 17.76
C ASN A 259 13.70 21.41 19.03
N GLY A 260 14.33 20.24 19.24
CA GLY A 260 15.12 19.92 20.47
C GLY A 260 14.50 19.10 21.61
N LYS A 261 14.88 17.80 21.68
CA LYS A 261 14.75 16.78 22.78
C LYS A 261 13.33 16.50 23.34
N PHE A 262 12.77 15.37 22.90
CA PHE A 262 11.37 14.91 23.00
C PHE A 262 10.37 16.06 22.94
N THR A 263 10.43 16.73 21.80
CA THR A 263 9.47 17.76 21.46
C THR A 263 8.16 17.12 21.02
N LEU A 264 7.08 17.93 20.97
CA LEU A 264 5.83 17.55 20.31
C LEU A 264 6.06 16.96 18.90
N ARG A 265 7.17 17.27 18.23
CA ARG A 265 7.56 16.62 16.96
C ARG A 265 7.85 15.13 17.09
N ASP A 266 8.56 14.75 18.14
CA ASP A 266 9.00 13.38 18.32
C ASP A 266 7.83 12.47 18.74
N LEU A 267 6.82 13.04 19.43
CA LEU A 267 5.58 12.32 19.76
C LEU A 267 4.60 12.19 18.58
N LEU A 268 4.68 13.07 17.58
CA LEU A 268 3.78 13.04 16.42
C LEU A 268 4.20 12.04 15.34
N VAL A 269 5.41 11.46 15.41
CA VAL A 269 5.82 10.35 14.55
C VAL A 269 5.40 8.97 15.09
N VAL A 270 5.19 8.85 16.40
CA VAL A 270 4.80 7.60 17.10
C VAL A 270 3.54 6.95 16.49
N PRO A 271 2.48 7.71 16.11
CA PRO A 271 1.33 7.15 15.39
C PRO A 271 1.64 6.37 14.12
N MET A 272 2.58 6.87 13.33
CA MET A 272 2.95 6.23 12.06
C MET A 272 3.68 4.92 12.29
N GLN A 273 4.39 4.80 13.41
CA GLN A 273 5.19 3.63 13.74
C GLN A 273 4.33 2.49 14.30
N ARG A 274 3.33 2.81 15.13
CA ARG A 274 2.41 1.80 15.69
C ARG A 274 1.71 0.99 14.59
N VAL A 275 1.25 1.66 13.54
CA VAL A 275 0.58 1.01 12.40
C VAL A 275 1.48 -0.03 11.71
N LEU A 276 2.80 0.19 11.71
CA LEU A 276 3.79 -0.73 11.13
C LEU A 276 4.18 -1.88 12.08
N LYS A 277 3.73 -1.89 13.34
CA LYS A 277 4.04 -2.97 14.30
C LYS A 277 2.97 -4.05 14.35
N TYR A 278 1.71 -3.74 13.97
CA TYR A 278 0.61 -4.71 14.04
C TYR A 278 0.85 -5.99 13.23
N HIS A 279 1.46 -5.89 12.05
CA HIS A 279 1.76 -7.08 11.26
C HIS A 279 2.87 -7.94 11.88
N LEU A 280 3.82 -7.34 12.60
CA LEU A 280 4.88 -8.07 13.31
C LEU A 280 4.31 -8.83 14.51
N LEU A 281 3.48 -8.15 15.31
CA LEU A 281 2.81 -8.74 16.47
C LEU A 281 1.88 -9.90 16.06
N LEU A 282 1.07 -9.71 15.01
CA LEU A 282 0.21 -10.78 14.47
C LEU A 282 1.03 -11.92 13.86
N GLN A 283 2.19 -11.63 13.25
CA GLN A 283 3.06 -12.66 12.68
C GLN A 283 3.61 -13.58 13.76
N GLU A 284 4.07 -13.03 14.88
CA GLU A 284 4.55 -13.84 16.01
C GLU A 284 3.39 -14.61 16.67
N LEU A 285 2.20 -14.00 16.82
CA LEU A 285 1.01 -14.70 17.32
C LEU A 285 0.61 -15.89 16.43
N VAL A 286 0.61 -15.74 15.11
CA VAL A 286 0.28 -16.82 14.14
C VAL A 286 1.27 -17.98 14.25
N LYS A 287 2.55 -17.68 14.48
CA LYS A 287 3.62 -18.69 14.60
C LYS A 287 3.36 -19.64 15.77
N HIS A 288 2.93 -19.09 16.90
CA HIS A 288 2.65 -19.82 18.15
C HIS A 288 1.19 -20.26 18.32
N THR A 289 0.35 -20.07 17.30
CA THR A 289 -1.03 -20.61 17.28
C THR A 289 -1.04 -22.00 16.64
N HIS A 290 -1.54 -22.98 17.40
CA HIS A 290 -1.61 -24.39 16.99
C HIS A 290 -2.95 -24.77 16.36
N ASP A 291 -4.06 -24.15 16.79
CA ASP A 291 -5.38 -24.39 16.20
C ASP A 291 -5.42 -23.95 14.73
N ALA A 292 -5.87 -24.85 13.84
CA ALA A 292 -5.82 -24.63 12.40
C ALA A 292 -6.83 -23.57 11.94
N ALA A 293 -8.03 -23.53 12.52
CA ALA A 293 -9.07 -22.59 12.14
C ALA A 293 -8.71 -21.17 12.59
N GLU A 294 -8.26 -21.03 13.83
CA GLU A 294 -7.78 -19.77 14.38
C GLU A 294 -6.54 -19.26 13.64
N LYS A 295 -5.57 -20.14 13.36
CA LYS A 295 -4.38 -19.78 12.58
C LYS A 295 -4.75 -19.28 11.18
N SER A 296 -5.76 -19.88 10.54
CA SER A 296 -6.27 -19.40 9.25
C SER A 296 -6.89 -18.00 9.39
N ASN A 297 -7.73 -17.80 10.40
CA ASN A 297 -8.37 -16.51 10.67
C ASN A 297 -7.35 -15.40 10.97
N LEU A 298 -6.35 -15.68 11.82
CA LEU A 298 -5.27 -14.75 12.14
C LEU A 298 -4.38 -14.44 10.94
N LYS A 299 -4.18 -15.37 10.00
CA LYS A 299 -3.49 -15.08 8.73
C LYS A 299 -4.24 -14.05 7.89
N ILE A 300 -5.57 -14.10 7.85
CA ILE A 300 -6.36 -13.09 7.12
C ILE A 300 -6.14 -11.70 7.74
N ALA A 301 -6.13 -11.59 9.07
CA ALA A 301 -5.82 -10.33 9.75
C ALA A 301 -4.36 -9.89 9.53
N LEU A 302 -3.42 -10.82 9.54
CA LEU A 302 -2.01 -10.55 9.24
C LEU A 302 -1.86 -9.98 7.83
N ASP A 303 -2.49 -10.59 6.83
CA ASP A 303 -2.46 -10.12 5.44
C ASP A 303 -3.13 -8.75 5.30
N ALA A 304 -4.22 -8.50 6.04
CA ALA A 304 -4.87 -7.20 6.10
C ALA A 304 -3.95 -6.09 6.65
N MET A 305 -3.20 -6.38 7.73
CA MET A 305 -2.24 -5.44 8.33
C MET A 305 -0.96 -5.27 7.49
N LYS A 306 -0.49 -6.33 6.82
CA LYS A 306 0.59 -6.23 5.83
C LYS A 306 0.22 -5.34 4.66
N ASP A 307 -1.00 -5.48 4.13
CA ASP A 307 -1.49 -4.64 3.04
C ASP A 307 -1.59 -3.16 3.46
N LEU A 308 -1.97 -2.89 4.71
CA LEU A 308 -1.94 -1.54 5.30
C LEU A 308 -0.50 -0.99 5.39
N ALA A 309 0.45 -1.77 5.90
CA ALA A 309 1.85 -1.37 6.00
C ALA A 309 2.47 -1.10 4.62
N GLN A 310 2.19 -1.96 3.63
CA GLN A 310 2.62 -1.75 2.25
C GLN A 310 1.98 -0.49 1.64
N TYR A 311 0.70 -0.23 1.91
CA TYR A 311 0.06 1.01 1.50
C TYR A 311 0.80 2.24 2.05
N VAL A 312 1.07 2.26 3.36
CA VAL A 312 1.82 3.35 4.04
C VAL A 312 3.19 3.58 3.38
N ASN A 313 3.94 2.50 3.12
CA ASN A 313 5.25 2.57 2.49
C ASN A 313 5.19 3.14 1.06
N GLU A 314 4.25 2.67 0.24
CA GLU A 314 4.04 3.22 -1.12
C GLU A 314 3.68 4.69 -1.09
N VAL A 315 2.92 5.11 -0.08
CA VAL A 315 2.53 6.50 0.03
C VAL A 315 3.70 7.41 0.48
N LYS A 316 4.69 6.88 1.25
CA LYS A 316 5.99 7.56 1.50
C LYS A 316 6.78 7.68 0.19
N ARG A 317 6.86 6.59 -0.59
CA ARG A 317 7.56 6.57 -1.88
C ARG A 317 6.94 7.53 -2.91
N ASP A 318 5.62 7.56 -3.03
CA ASP A 318 4.93 8.50 -3.92
C ASP A 318 5.18 9.95 -3.51
N ASN A 319 5.28 10.24 -2.21
CA ASN A 319 5.64 11.57 -1.71
C ASN A 319 7.04 11.99 -2.14
N GLU A 320 8.02 11.11 -2.00
CA GLU A 320 9.38 11.36 -2.46
C GLU A 320 9.41 11.59 -3.97
N THR A 321 8.65 10.79 -4.71
CA THR A 321 8.47 10.93 -6.15
C THR A 321 7.85 12.30 -6.51
N LEU A 322 6.81 12.74 -5.81
CA LEU A 322 6.19 14.06 -6.05
C LEU A 322 7.14 15.21 -5.72
N ARG A 323 7.97 15.08 -4.68
CA ARG A 323 9.02 16.07 -4.36
C ARG A 323 10.09 16.11 -5.44
N GLU A 324 10.48 14.97 -5.97
CA GLU A 324 11.40 14.89 -7.11
C GLU A 324 10.82 15.60 -8.35
N ILE A 325 9.54 15.34 -8.67
CA ILE A 325 8.83 16.00 -9.78
C ILE A 325 8.80 17.52 -9.59
N ASP A 326 8.48 18.01 -8.39
CA ASP A 326 8.50 19.46 -8.07
C ASP A 326 9.90 20.05 -8.29
N GLN A 327 10.96 19.31 -7.98
CA GLN A 327 12.32 19.78 -8.22
C GLN A 327 12.69 19.82 -9.70
N TYR A 328 12.30 18.81 -10.48
CA TYR A 328 12.45 18.85 -11.93
C TYR A 328 11.68 20.04 -12.52
N GLN A 329 10.49 20.31 -12.01
CA GLN A 329 9.66 21.41 -12.51
C GLN A 329 10.29 22.78 -12.24
N ARG A 330 11.03 22.93 -11.14
CA ARG A 330 11.75 24.16 -10.81
C ARG A 330 13.04 24.36 -11.61
N CYS A 331 13.66 23.27 -12.10
CA CYS A 331 14.94 23.36 -12.82
C CYS A 331 14.80 23.36 -14.35
N ILE A 332 13.63 22.99 -14.89
CA ILE A 332 13.35 22.99 -16.32
C ILE A 332 12.54 24.24 -16.70
N GLU A 333 13.13 25.09 -17.52
CA GLU A 333 12.53 26.29 -18.09
C GLU A 333 11.72 25.96 -19.35
N ASN A 334 10.76 26.83 -19.69
CA ASN A 334 9.88 26.71 -20.87
C ASN A 334 9.00 25.45 -20.90
N LEU A 335 8.57 24.93 -19.74
CA LEU A 335 7.60 23.83 -19.70
C LEU A 335 6.21 24.30 -20.14
N ASN A 336 5.59 23.54 -21.05
CA ASN A 336 4.22 23.84 -21.53
C ASN A 336 3.11 23.37 -20.57
N GLN A 337 3.40 22.40 -19.70
CA GLN A 337 2.46 21.81 -18.76
C GLN A 337 3.19 21.21 -17.55
N PRO A 338 2.50 21.00 -16.40
CA PRO A 338 3.15 20.50 -15.20
C PRO A 338 3.60 19.05 -15.35
N LEU A 339 4.81 18.74 -14.86
CA LEU A 339 5.47 17.45 -14.97
C LEU A 339 4.71 16.30 -14.30
N ILE A 340 3.91 16.61 -13.28
CA ILE A 340 3.04 15.62 -12.61
C ILE A 340 2.06 14.95 -13.58
N ALA A 341 1.68 15.64 -14.66
CA ALA A 341 0.81 15.08 -15.69
C ALA A 341 1.50 13.93 -16.44
N TYR A 342 2.83 13.88 -16.46
CA TYR A 342 3.60 12.86 -17.18
C TYR A 342 3.77 11.53 -16.43
N GLY A 343 3.30 11.44 -15.18
CA GLY A 343 3.45 10.26 -14.34
C GLY A 343 4.77 10.24 -13.57
N ARG A 344 5.28 9.05 -13.23
CA ARG A 344 6.50 8.91 -12.42
C ARG A 344 7.75 9.07 -13.29
N PRO A 345 8.80 9.76 -12.80
CA PRO A 345 10.09 9.79 -13.46
C PRO A 345 10.75 8.40 -13.43
N LYS A 346 11.35 8.00 -14.55
CA LYS A 346 12.13 6.76 -14.70
C LYS A 346 13.62 6.99 -14.61
N GLY A 347 14.07 8.18 -14.98
CA GLY A 347 15.48 8.55 -14.96
C GLY A 347 15.73 9.82 -15.76
N ASP A 348 16.92 10.37 -15.57
CA ASP A 348 17.40 11.54 -16.29
C ASP A 348 18.89 11.42 -16.60
N GLY A 349 19.34 12.01 -17.71
CA GLY A 349 20.74 11.92 -18.09
C GLY A 349 21.07 12.51 -19.46
N GLU A 350 22.37 12.54 -19.75
CA GLU A 350 22.92 13.10 -20.99
C GLU A 350 22.87 12.08 -22.13
N VAL A 351 22.45 12.56 -23.31
CA VAL A 351 22.32 11.76 -24.53
C VAL A 351 22.77 12.57 -25.74
N ARG A 352 23.29 11.87 -26.76
CA ARG A 352 23.46 12.44 -28.09
C ARG A 352 22.27 12.06 -28.94
N LEU A 353 21.53 13.07 -29.40
CA LEU A 353 20.30 12.90 -30.15
C LEU A 353 20.51 13.29 -31.61
N VAL A 354 20.05 12.43 -32.52
CA VAL A 354 19.94 12.71 -33.95
C VAL A 354 18.47 12.67 -34.34
N SER A 355 17.99 13.69 -35.05
CA SER A 355 16.61 13.73 -35.55
C SER A 355 16.56 13.19 -36.98
N SER A 356 15.39 12.67 -37.39
CA SER A 356 15.13 12.32 -38.78
C SER A 356 15.24 13.53 -39.72
N VAL A 357 15.03 14.75 -39.21
CA VAL A 357 15.10 16.01 -39.97
C VAL A 357 16.51 16.61 -39.92
N ASP A 358 17.11 16.67 -38.73
CA ASP A 358 18.48 17.14 -38.54
C ASP A 358 19.40 15.95 -38.21
N LYS A 359 20.20 15.56 -39.20
CA LYS A 359 21.16 14.46 -39.11
C LYS A 359 22.39 14.77 -38.24
N ARG A 360 22.49 15.97 -37.66
CA ARG A 360 23.59 16.32 -36.75
C ARG A 360 23.38 15.68 -35.38
N LYS A 361 24.46 15.19 -34.78
CA LYS A 361 24.47 14.74 -33.38
C LYS A 361 24.39 15.97 -32.48
N GLN A 362 23.35 16.03 -31.66
CA GLN A 362 23.10 17.12 -30.73
C GLN A 362 23.23 16.62 -29.29
N ASP A 363 24.10 17.23 -28.49
CA ASP A 363 24.17 16.93 -27.05
C ASP A 363 22.92 17.49 -26.35
N ARG A 364 22.19 16.62 -25.66
CA ARG A 364 20.93 16.91 -24.98
C ARG A 364 20.90 16.23 -23.61
N HIS A 365 20.03 16.73 -22.74
CA HIS A 365 19.67 16.07 -21.49
C HIS A 365 18.22 15.61 -21.60
N ILE A 366 17.91 14.37 -21.26
CA ILE A 366 16.54 13.87 -21.27
C ILE A 366 16.05 13.59 -19.86
N PHE A 367 14.77 13.87 -19.64
CA PHE A 367 14.02 13.41 -18.47
C PHE A 367 12.93 12.46 -18.96
N LEU A 368 13.01 11.18 -18.58
CA LEU A 368 12.03 10.17 -18.95
C LEU A 368 11.00 10.00 -17.84
N PHE A 369 9.74 10.08 -18.22
CA PHE A 369 8.58 9.83 -17.37
C PHE A 369 7.77 8.65 -17.92
N ASP A 370 6.77 8.17 -17.17
CA ASP A 370 5.89 7.09 -17.61
C ASP A 370 5.26 7.35 -18.99
N ILE A 371 4.81 8.58 -19.28
CA ILE A 371 4.10 8.89 -20.54
C ILE A 371 4.86 9.80 -21.50
N ALA A 372 5.99 10.39 -21.10
CA ALA A 372 6.69 11.37 -21.94
C ALA A 372 8.21 11.37 -21.73
N VAL A 373 8.92 11.82 -22.76
CA VAL A 373 10.34 12.18 -22.67
C VAL A 373 10.48 13.68 -22.89
N ILE A 374 11.12 14.37 -21.96
CA ILE A 374 11.40 15.80 -22.09
C ILE A 374 12.84 15.94 -22.55
N ILE A 375 13.03 16.52 -23.73
CA ILE A 375 14.34 16.78 -24.30
C ILE A 375 14.73 18.21 -23.95
N CYS A 376 15.85 18.35 -23.27
CA CYS A 376 16.36 19.63 -22.77
C CYS A 376 17.75 19.94 -23.33
N LYS A 377 18.07 21.23 -23.38
CA LYS A 377 19.45 21.73 -23.52
C LYS A 377 19.92 22.21 -22.14
N ARG A 378 21.07 21.70 -21.68
CA ARG A 378 21.65 22.12 -20.40
C ARG A 378 22.11 23.59 -20.45
N ARG A 379 21.79 24.37 -19.42
CA ARG A 379 22.16 25.79 -19.25
C ARG A 379 22.68 26.02 -17.83
N GLY A 380 23.95 25.70 -17.61
CA GLY A 380 24.54 25.74 -16.27
C GLY A 380 23.84 24.75 -15.33
N TYR A 381 23.15 25.26 -14.31
CA TYR A 381 22.39 24.46 -13.34
C TYR A 381 20.93 24.19 -13.74
N ASN A 382 20.42 24.90 -14.74
CA ASN A 382 19.06 24.76 -15.24
C ASN A 382 19.04 24.02 -16.58
N TYR A 383 17.84 23.64 -16.99
CA TYR A 383 17.57 22.92 -18.23
C TYR A 383 16.55 23.72 -19.05
N GLU A 384 16.84 23.93 -20.32
CA GLU A 384 15.93 24.62 -21.23
C GLU A 384 15.18 23.56 -22.05
N MET A 385 13.87 23.44 -21.90
CA MET A 385 13.06 22.50 -22.67
C MET A 385 13.15 22.84 -24.17
N LYS A 386 13.40 21.80 -25.00
CA LYS A 386 13.49 21.90 -26.46
C LYS A 386 12.38 21.14 -27.16
N ASP A 387 12.03 19.96 -26.65
CA ASP A 387 10.96 19.15 -27.21
C ASP A 387 10.37 18.22 -26.14
N VAL A 388 9.15 17.75 -26.37
CA VAL A 388 8.47 16.75 -25.51
C VAL A 388 7.90 15.65 -26.40
N LEU A 389 8.37 14.42 -26.19
CA LEU A 389 7.90 13.25 -26.90
C LEU A 389 6.82 12.55 -26.07
N ASP A 390 5.58 12.53 -26.57
CA ASP A 390 4.49 11.77 -25.95
C ASP A 390 4.58 10.28 -26.32
N LEU A 391 5.00 9.44 -25.37
CA LEU A 391 5.24 8.01 -25.56
C LEU A 391 3.97 7.23 -25.93
N HIS A 392 2.76 7.83 -25.83
CA HIS A 392 1.55 7.26 -26.43
C HIS A 392 1.60 7.14 -27.94
N TYR A 393 2.50 7.83 -28.64
CA TYR A 393 2.59 7.83 -30.11
C TYR A 393 3.95 7.38 -30.64
N TYR A 394 4.89 7.04 -29.76
CA TYR A 394 6.22 6.57 -30.15
C TYR A 394 6.39 5.07 -29.88
N LYS A 395 7.29 4.46 -30.64
CA LYS A 395 7.79 3.09 -30.43
C LYS A 395 9.32 3.13 -30.28
N VAL A 396 9.83 2.31 -29.38
CA VAL A 396 11.26 2.15 -29.15
C VAL A 396 11.74 0.91 -29.90
N THR A 397 12.87 1.00 -30.57
CA THR A 397 13.45 -0.11 -31.35
C THR A 397 14.96 -0.12 -31.16
N ASN A 398 15.49 -1.23 -30.64
CA ASN A 398 16.92 -1.37 -30.42
C ASN A 398 17.70 -1.31 -31.75
N ASN A 399 18.84 -0.63 -31.77
CA ASN A 399 19.74 -0.60 -32.91
C ASN A 399 20.99 -1.47 -32.62
N PRO A 400 21.06 -2.73 -33.10
CA PRO A 400 22.20 -3.60 -32.83
C PRO A 400 23.45 -3.30 -33.68
N THR A 401 23.34 -2.52 -34.77
CA THR A 401 24.52 -2.17 -35.60
C THR A 401 25.43 -1.17 -34.90
N SER A 402 24.86 -0.30 -34.08
CA SER A 402 25.56 0.69 -33.26
C SER A 402 26.53 0.04 -32.25
N ASP A 403 26.22 -1.19 -31.81
CA ASP A 403 26.99 -1.90 -30.78
C ASP A 403 28.26 -2.56 -31.34
N ARG A 404 28.44 -2.58 -32.67
CA ARG A 404 29.65 -3.13 -33.32
C ARG A 404 30.84 -2.18 -33.22
N GLU A 405 30.57 -0.89 -33.06
CA GLU A 405 31.58 0.13 -32.83
C GLU A 405 31.80 0.24 -31.32
N ALA A 406 32.85 -0.39 -30.79
CA ALA A 406 33.21 -0.34 -29.37
C ALA A 406 33.77 1.03 -28.94
N LYS A 407 33.13 2.12 -29.38
CA LYS A 407 33.54 3.50 -29.19
C LYS A 407 32.50 4.25 -28.39
N LYS A 408 32.96 5.12 -27.48
CA LYS A 408 32.09 5.99 -26.68
C LYS A 408 31.11 6.75 -27.59
N TRP A 409 29.84 6.82 -27.19
CA TRP A 409 28.77 7.51 -27.94
C TRP A 409 28.37 6.88 -29.28
N CYS A 410 28.65 5.59 -29.46
CA CYS A 410 28.16 4.80 -30.60
C CYS A 410 27.03 3.85 -30.23
N TYR A 411 26.69 3.66 -28.94
CA TYR A 411 25.63 2.75 -28.52
C TYR A 411 24.27 3.46 -28.56
N GLY A 412 23.34 3.03 -29.40
CA GLY A 412 22.05 3.72 -29.53
C GLY A 412 20.84 2.85 -29.82
N PHE A 413 19.67 3.49 -29.76
CA PHE A 413 18.39 2.92 -30.19
C PHE A 413 17.48 4.00 -30.78
N TYR A 414 16.47 3.57 -31.52
CA TYR A 414 15.53 4.46 -32.19
C TYR A 414 14.25 4.67 -31.39
N ILE A 415 13.77 5.92 -31.40
CA ILE A 415 12.44 6.32 -30.94
C ILE A 415 11.70 6.86 -32.16
N THR A 416 10.73 6.12 -32.68
CA THR A 416 10.04 6.47 -33.93
C THR A 416 8.57 6.69 -33.69
N HIS A 417 8.00 7.72 -34.29
CA HIS A 417 6.57 7.96 -34.23
C HIS A 417 5.85 6.82 -34.95
N GLN A 418 4.70 6.37 -34.43
CA GLN A 418 3.97 5.23 -34.99
C GLN A 418 3.50 5.46 -36.43
N GLN A 419 3.23 6.71 -36.79
CA GLN A 419 2.88 7.10 -38.17
C GLN A 419 4.12 7.34 -39.07
N GLY A 420 5.34 7.20 -38.55
CA GLY A 420 6.58 7.32 -39.32
C GLY A 420 7.02 8.75 -39.69
N HIS A 421 6.27 9.79 -39.29
CA HIS A 421 6.56 11.17 -39.68
C HIS A 421 7.79 11.78 -38.98
N THR A 422 8.08 11.35 -37.75
CA THR A 422 9.23 11.84 -36.97
C THR A 422 9.94 10.68 -36.27
N GLY A 423 11.26 10.77 -36.17
CA GLY A 423 12.07 9.77 -35.50
C GLY A 423 13.33 10.38 -34.90
N PHE A 424 13.79 9.76 -33.83
CA PHE A 424 15.00 10.14 -33.12
C PHE A 424 15.88 8.92 -32.93
N GLU A 425 17.19 9.11 -33.03
CA GLU A 425 18.18 8.13 -32.62
C GLU A 425 18.92 8.68 -31.41
N LEU A 426 18.86 7.94 -30.30
CA LEU A 426 19.55 8.28 -29.07
C LEU A 426 20.84 7.48 -28.99
N PHE A 427 21.95 8.16 -28.72
CA PHE A 427 23.27 7.58 -28.51
C PHE A 427 23.74 7.82 -27.07
N PHE A 428 24.34 6.80 -26.48
CA PHE A 428 24.80 6.73 -25.10
C PHE A 428 26.30 6.45 -25.06
N LYS A 429 26.94 6.92 -23.98
CA LYS A 429 28.40 6.82 -23.80
C LYS A 429 28.87 5.37 -23.78
N THR A 430 28.20 4.50 -23.04
CA THR A 430 28.54 3.09 -22.81
C THR A 430 27.39 2.15 -23.18
N ARG A 431 27.69 0.86 -23.37
CA ARG A 431 26.70 -0.17 -23.70
C ARG A 431 25.74 -0.41 -22.53
N GLU A 432 26.27 -0.28 -21.31
CA GLU A 432 25.60 -0.45 -20.04
C GLU A 432 24.56 0.65 -19.85
N LEU A 433 24.92 1.92 -20.13
CA LEU A 433 23.98 3.03 -20.15
C LEU A 433 22.88 2.84 -21.21
N LYS A 434 23.23 2.42 -22.43
CA LYS A 434 22.22 2.10 -23.47
C LYS A 434 21.23 1.06 -22.96
N LYS A 435 21.70 -0.03 -22.37
CA LYS A 435 20.85 -1.11 -21.83
C LYS A 435 19.95 -0.58 -20.71
N LYS A 436 20.51 0.16 -19.75
CA LYS A 436 19.75 0.76 -18.64
C LYS A 436 18.64 1.68 -19.16
N TRP A 437 18.94 2.55 -20.11
CA TRP A 437 17.94 3.43 -20.73
C TRP A 437 16.88 2.63 -21.49
N LEU A 438 17.29 1.65 -22.30
CA LEU A 438 16.35 0.81 -23.05
C LEU A 438 15.35 0.11 -22.10
N ASP A 439 15.82 -0.48 -20.99
CA ASP A 439 14.98 -1.10 -19.97
C ASP A 439 13.99 -0.10 -19.35
N GLN A 440 14.42 1.14 -19.06
CA GLN A 440 13.53 2.18 -18.53
C GLN A 440 12.46 2.62 -19.54
N PHE A 441 12.83 2.75 -20.82
CA PHE A 441 11.90 3.07 -21.90
C PHE A 441 10.87 1.96 -22.11
N GLU A 442 11.29 0.70 -22.11
CA GLU A 442 10.40 -0.46 -22.18
C GLU A 442 9.44 -0.51 -20.98
N MET A 443 9.94 -0.20 -19.78
CA MET A 443 9.11 -0.12 -18.58
C MET A 443 8.06 1.01 -18.65
N ALA A 444 8.44 2.19 -19.14
CA ALA A 444 7.51 3.30 -19.37
C ALA A 444 6.41 2.90 -20.38
N ILE A 445 6.79 2.33 -21.53
CA ILE A 445 5.84 1.87 -22.55
C ILE A 445 4.92 0.78 -22.00
N SER A 446 5.45 -0.16 -21.21
CA SER A 446 4.67 -1.20 -20.53
C SER A 446 3.67 -0.64 -19.51
N ASN A 447 3.95 0.53 -18.93
CA ASN A 447 3.01 1.22 -18.05
C ASN A 447 1.89 1.93 -18.82
N ILE A 448 2.18 2.50 -19.98
CA ILE A 448 1.16 3.11 -20.85
C ILE A 448 0.27 2.01 -21.45
N ARG A 449 0.87 0.92 -21.91
CA ARG A 449 0.22 -0.17 -22.63
C ARG A 449 0.60 -1.52 -22.03
N PRO A 450 0.03 -1.89 -20.88
CA PRO A 450 0.29 -3.22 -20.33
C PRO A 450 -0.36 -4.28 -21.23
N ASP A 451 0.31 -5.42 -21.41
CA ASP A 451 -0.10 -6.48 -22.35
C ASP A 451 -1.56 -6.92 -22.20
N LYS A 452 -2.06 -6.90 -20.96
CA LYS A 452 -3.41 -7.36 -20.61
C LYS A 452 -4.42 -6.22 -20.43
N ALA A 453 -4.11 -4.99 -20.89
CA ALA A 453 -5.00 -3.82 -20.77
C ALA A 453 -6.38 -4.01 -21.43
N ASN A 454 -6.42 -4.74 -22.54
CA ASN A 454 -7.64 -4.99 -23.32
C ASN A 454 -8.18 -6.41 -23.16
N HIS A 455 -7.63 -7.17 -22.21
CA HIS A 455 -8.07 -8.54 -21.95
C HIS A 455 -9.56 -8.54 -21.55
N ASN A 456 -10.30 -9.56 -22.00
CA ASN A 456 -11.72 -9.70 -21.70
C ASN A 456 -12.57 -8.44 -22.03
N TYR A 457 -12.22 -7.74 -23.11
CA TYR A 457 -12.89 -6.54 -23.64
C TYR A 457 -12.79 -5.27 -22.78
N HIS A 458 -11.99 -5.29 -21.71
CA HIS A 458 -11.71 -4.09 -20.92
C HIS A 458 -10.92 -3.06 -21.73
N GLN A 459 -10.80 -1.85 -21.18
CA GLN A 459 -9.93 -0.81 -21.71
C GLN A 459 -9.29 -0.08 -20.53
N PHE A 460 -8.29 -0.72 -19.95
CA PHE A 460 -7.57 -0.19 -18.80
C PHE A 460 -6.62 0.93 -19.21
N LYS A 461 -6.66 2.04 -18.47
CA LYS A 461 -5.67 3.12 -18.54
C LYS A 461 -5.11 3.41 -17.17
N MET A 462 -3.83 3.77 -17.11
CA MET A 462 -3.19 4.22 -15.88
C MET A 462 -3.98 5.40 -15.29
N HIS A 463 -4.23 5.37 -13.99
CA HIS A 463 -5.09 6.33 -13.33
C HIS A 463 -4.62 6.64 -11.91
N THR A 464 -4.78 7.90 -11.51
CA THR A 464 -4.63 8.34 -10.12
C THR A 464 -6.00 8.40 -9.46
N PHE A 465 -6.22 7.54 -8.46
CA PHE A 465 -7.44 7.50 -7.68
C PHE A 465 -7.35 8.50 -6.52
N GLU A 466 -8.27 9.46 -6.46
CA GLU A 466 -8.33 10.45 -5.36
C GLU A 466 -8.78 9.83 -4.03
N ARG A 467 -9.44 8.68 -4.08
CA ARG A 467 -9.94 7.95 -2.92
C ARG A 467 -9.20 6.64 -2.79
N ILE A 468 -9.12 6.15 -1.55
CA ILE A 468 -8.60 4.82 -1.26
C ILE A 468 -9.54 3.80 -1.91
N MET A 469 -8.96 3.00 -2.81
CA MET A 469 -9.68 2.02 -3.62
C MET A 469 -9.02 0.67 -3.48
N SER A 470 -9.81 -0.40 -3.49
CA SER A 470 -9.30 -1.77 -3.57
C SER A 470 -9.34 -2.26 -5.02
N CYS A 471 -8.41 -3.13 -5.35
CA CYS A 471 -8.40 -3.82 -6.63
C CYS A 471 -9.65 -4.70 -6.76
N SER A 472 -10.31 -4.60 -7.91
CA SER A 472 -11.55 -5.33 -8.20
C SER A 472 -11.34 -6.86 -8.33
N TYR A 473 -10.08 -7.31 -8.39
CA TYR A 473 -9.71 -8.73 -8.47
C TYR A 473 -9.19 -9.29 -7.14
N CYS A 474 -8.05 -8.78 -6.64
CA CYS A 474 -7.40 -9.33 -5.45
C CYS A 474 -7.90 -8.74 -4.13
N HIS A 475 -8.77 -7.72 -4.18
CA HIS A 475 -9.34 -7.00 -3.03
C HIS A 475 -8.32 -6.28 -2.13
N LEU A 476 -7.02 -6.37 -2.43
CA LEU A 476 -5.96 -5.58 -1.81
C LEU A 476 -6.02 -4.12 -2.26
N LEU A 477 -5.46 -3.23 -1.46
CA LEU A 477 -5.47 -1.80 -1.73
C LEU A 477 -4.69 -1.46 -3.01
N LEU A 478 -5.22 -0.51 -3.79
CA LEU A 478 -4.45 0.19 -4.82
C LEU A 478 -3.51 1.16 -4.10
N ARG A 479 -2.27 0.73 -3.93
CA ARG A 479 -1.31 1.36 -3.03
C ARG A 479 -0.76 2.67 -3.58
N GLY A 480 -0.56 3.64 -2.69
CA GLY A 480 -0.05 4.95 -3.06
C GLY A 480 -1.13 6.04 -3.19
N ILE A 481 -0.69 7.22 -3.59
CA ILE A 481 -1.53 8.40 -3.86
C ILE A 481 -1.38 8.91 -5.29
N PHE A 482 -0.45 8.35 -6.07
CA PHE A 482 -0.14 8.81 -7.42
C PHE A 482 -0.07 7.61 -8.36
N ASN A 483 -0.83 7.58 -9.46
CA ASN A 483 -0.86 6.49 -10.44
C ASN A 483 -0.81 5.08 -9.80
N GLN A 484 -1.77 4.79 -8.90
CA GLN A 484 -1.76 3.57 -8.07
C GLN A 484 -2.04 2.29 -8.88
N GLY A 485 -2.70 2.43 -10.03
CA GLY A 485 -3.09 1.32 -10.88
C GLY A 485 -3.82 1.77 -12.13
N TYR A 486 -4.76 0.95 -12.58
CA TYR A 486 -5.47 1.17 -13.84
C TYR A 486 -6.97 1.20 -13.63
N LEU A 487 -7.63 2.07 -14.38
CA LEU A 487 -9.08 2.20 -14.45
C LEU A 487 -9.56 1.75 -15.83
N CYS A 488 -10.55 0.85 -15.87
CA CYS A 488 -11.21 0.51 -17.12
C CYS A 488 -12.17 1.63 -17.53
N LEU A 489 -11.94 2.25 -18.68
CA LEU A 489 -12.80 3.33 -19.19
C LEU A 489 -14.22 2.88 -19.55
N LYS A 490 -14.43 1.57 -19.76
CA LYS A 490 -15.73 1.01 -20.14
C LYS A 490 -16.60 0.66 -18.93
N CYS A 491 -16.04 0.00 -17.92
CA CYS A 491 -16.80 -0.50 -16.76
C CYS A 491 -16.47 0.20 -15.44
N GLY A 492 -15.49 1.11 -15.40
CA GLY A 492 -15.10 1.86 -14.20
C GLY A 492 -14.39 1.03 -13.12
N LEU A 493 -14.03 -0.23 -13.38
CA LEU A 493 -13.29 -1.06 -12.43
C LEU A 493 -11.84 -0.61 -12.31
N GLY A 494 -11.35 -0.53 -11.06
CA GLY A 494 -9.95 -0.28 -10.72
C GLY A 494 -9.20 -1.58 -10.43
N ALA A 495 -7.97 -1.71 -10.94
CA ALA A 495 -7.14 -2.91 -10.75
C ALA A 495 -5.64 -2.62 -10.78
N HIS A 496 -4.84 -3.49 -10.16
CA HIS A 496 -3.37 -3.47 -10.29
C HIS A 496 -2.94 -3.92 -11.70
N LYS A 497 -1.70 -3.58 -12.11
CA LYS A 497 -1.13 -3.92 -13.42
C LYS A 497 -1.12 -5.44 -13.67
N GLU A 498 -0.78 -6.19 -12.64
CA GLU A 498 -0.69 -7.64 -12.59
C GLU A 498 -2.06 -8.33 -12.57
N CYS A 499 -3.11 -7.61 -12.14
CA CYS A 499 -4.46 -8.13 -12.03
C CYS A 499 -5.28 -8.01 -13.33
N LEU A 500 -4.85 -7.19 -14.30
CA LEU A 500 -5.63 -6.87 -15.51
C LEU A 500 -6.06 -8.11 -16.30
N GLY A 501 -5.19 -9.11 -16.37
CA GLY A 501 -5.45 -10.37 -17.09
C GLY A 501 -6.38 -11.35 -16.41
N ARG A 502 -6.69 -11.14 -15.13
CA ARG A 502 -7.48 -12.07 -14.31
C ARG A 502 -8.93 -11.61 -14.14
N MET A 503 -9.23 -10.42 -14.65
CA MET A 503 -10.56 -9.83 -14.64
C MET A 503 -11.50 -10.59 -15.59
N GLY A 504 -12.76 -10.81 -15.18
CA GLY A 504 -13.78 -11.38 -16.06
C GLY A 504 -14.17 -10.46 -17.23
N LEU A 505 -15.20 -10.86 -18.01
CA LEU A 505 -15.69 -10.09 -19.16
C LEU A 505 -16.15 -8.67 -18.79
N CYS A 506 -15.62 -7.68 -19.51
CA CYS A 506 -16.02 -6.29 -19.38
C CYS A 506 -17.52 -6.14 -19.63
N GLY A 507 -18.23 -5.49 -18.70
CA GLY A 507 -19.67 -5.25 -18.80
C GLY A 507 -20.57 -6.42 -18.36
N ARG A 508 -20.05 -7.63 -18.11
CA ARG A 508 -20.85 -8.73 -17.52
C ARG A 508 -20.87 -8.74 -16.00
N THR A 509 -19.96 -8.00 -15.36
CA THR A 509 -20.08 -7.62 -13.95
C THR A 509 -21.05 -6.46 -13.82
N GLY A 510 -22.36 -6.75 -13.95
CA GLY A 510 -23.43 -5.80 -13.66
C GLY A 510 -24.54 -5.71 -14.71
N ASN A 511 -25.37 -6.75 -14.86
CA ASN A 511 -26.75 -6.53 -15.31
C ASN A 511 -27.55 -6.03 -14.09
N GLY A 512 -27.42 -4.73 -13.86
CA GLY A 512 -27.99 -4.00 -12.73
C GLY A 512 -27.55 -2.54 -12.75
N ASN A 513 -28.06 -1.77 -13.72
CA ASN A 513 -28.03 -0.31 -13.80
C ASN A 513 -26.67 0.39 -13.55
N MET A 514 -25.79 0.40 -14.55
CA MET A 514 -24.74 1.43 -14.63
C MET A 514 -25.23 2.65 -15.42
N LYS A 515 -25.70 3.67 -14.70
CA LYS A 515 -25.52 5.07 -15.12
C LYS A 515 -24.07 5.47 -14.78
N ALA A 516 -23.51 6.39 -15.57
CA ALA A 516 -22.15 6.95 -15.56
C ALA A 516 -21.35 6.88 -14.23
N PRO A 517 -20.01 6.72 -14.28
CA PRO A 517 -19.14 6.44 -13.11
C PRO A 517 -18.90 7.65 -12.19
N MET A 518 -19.88 8.53 -12.04
CA MET A 518 -19.93 9.56 -11.00
C MET A 518 -21.05 9.29 -9.97
N GLN A 519 -21.77 8.16 -10.10
CA GLN A 519 -22.92 7.84 -9.22
C GLN A 519 -23.01 6.38 -8.73
N ALA A 520 -22.06 5.50 -9.07
CA ALA A 520 -22.23 4.04 -8.92
C ALA A 520 -21.37 3.35 -7.83
N ILE A 521 -20.79 4.08 -6.87
CA ILE A 521 -20.22 3.50 -5.63
C ILE A 521 -21.16 3.79 -4.46
N ILE A 522 -22.44 3.42 -4.62
CA ILE A 522 -23.43 3.64 -3.54
C ILE A 522 -24.36 2.45 -3.27
N ASN A 523 -24.22 1.32 -3.97
CA ASN A 523 -25.11 0.18 -3.78
C ASN A 523 -24.41 -1.15 -3.43
N GLY A 524 -23.11 -1.14 -3.07
CA GLY A 524 -22.36 -2.36 -2.71
C GLY A 524 -22.05 -2.55 -1.23
N CYS A 525 -22.31 -1.55 -0.39
CA CYS A 525 -22.28 -1.72 1.06
C CYS A 525 -23.72 -1.67 1.55
N THR A 526 -24.25 -2.81 1.98
CA THR A 526 -25.34 -2.84 2.97
C THR A 526 -24.77 -2.33 4.30
N ARG A 527 -24.45 -1.04 4.35
CA ARG A 527 -24.37 -0.29 5.61
C ARG A 527 -25.80 0.07 6.03
N PRO A 528 -26.11 0.08 7.33
CA PRO A 528 -27.40 0.54 7.84
C PRO A 528 -27.69 1.96 7.32
N SER A 529 -28.93 2.21 6.92
CA SER A 529 -29.37 3.51 6.40
C SER A 529 -28.95 4.64 7.33
N LEU A 530 -28.07 5.53 6.85
CA LEU A 530 -27.67 6.74 7.57
C LEU A 530 -28.91 7.59 7.96
N PRO A 531 -28.90 8.25 9.13
CA PRO A 531 -30.06 8.93 9.68
C PRO A 531 -30.48 10.12 8.82
N ARG A 532 -31.79 10.31 8.63
CA ARG A 532 -32.36 11.55 8.06
C ARG A 532 -31.88 12.72 8.90
N MET A 533 -31.50 13.84 8.28
CA MET A 533 -31.06 15.03 9.01
C MET A 533 -32.04 16.18 8.84
N VAL A 534 -32.20 16.98 9.90
CA VAL A 534 -33.02 18.19 9.91
C VAL A 534 -32.08 19.39 9.90
N VAL A 535 -32.36 20.36 9.03
CA VAL A 535 -31.66 21.65 9.00
C VAL A 535 -32.04 22.44 10.24
N ILE A 536 -31.04 22.80 11.04
CA ILE A 536 -31.19 23.57 12.28
C ILE A 536 -30.65 24.99 12.16
N ARG A 537 -29.99 25.31 11.05
CA ARG A 537 -29.41 26.63 10.78
C ARG A 537 -29.45 26.94 9.29
N ASP A 538 -29.88 28.14 8.94
CA ASP A 538 -29.89 28.61 7.56
C ASP A 538 -28.46 28.77 7.02
N TYR A 539 -28.27 28.40 5.76
CA TYR A 539 -27.01 28.63 5.06
C TYR A 539 -27.31 29.04 3.62
N SER A 540 -26.73 30.15 3.18
CA SER A 540 -26.98 30.77 1.87
C SER A 540 -25.75 30.78 0.95
N GLY A 541 -24.71 29.99 1.28
CA GLY A 541 -23.47 29.91 0.49
C GLY A 541 -22.26 30.63 1.07
N VAL A 542 -22.34 31.07 2.33
CA VAL A 542 -21.23 31.69 3.06
C VAL A 542 -21.01 30.94 4.39
N PRO A 543 -19.80 30.42 4.66
CA PRO A 543 -18.60 30.43 3.83
C PRO A 543 -18.72 29.56 2.55
N CYS A 544 -18.07 29.99 1.45
CA CYS A 544 -18.15 29.29 0.17
C CYS A 544 -17.32 27.98 0.18
N PRO A 545 -17.83 26.84 -0.32
CA PRO A 545 -17.09 25.59 -0.38
C PRO A 545 -16.00 25.63 -1.46
N GLN A 546 -14.77 25.20 -1.14
CA GLN A 546 -13.66 25.14 -2.12
C GLN A 546 -13.78 24.00 -3.14
N CYS A 547 -14.71 23.06 -2.92
CA CYS A 547 -14.81 21.78 -3.65
C CYS A 547 -16.07 21.65 -4.51
N GLY A 548 -16.89 22.70 -4.65
CA GLY A 548 -18.08 22.69 -5.51
C GLY A 548 -19.15 23.72 -5.12
N PRO A 549 -20.32 23.70 -5.79
CA PRO A 549 -21.33 24.75 -5.63
C PRO A 549 -22.00 24.70 -4.24
N PRO A 550 -22.22 25.86 -3.59
CA PRO A 550 -22.93 25.93 -2.31
C PRO A 550 -24.39 25.49 -2.46
N LEU A 551 -24.91 24.78 -1.46
CA LEU A 551 -26.32 24.40 -1.37
C LEU A 551 -27.02 25.26 -0.32
N SER A 552 -27.89 26.17 -0.76
CA SER A 552 -28.68 26.96 0.18
C SER A 552 -29.70 26.06 0.91
N VAL A 553 -29.65 26.05 2.25
CA VAL A 553 -30.55 25.27 3.11
C VAL A 553 -31.23 26.19 4.12
N HIS A 554 -32.52 25.95 4.40
CA HIS A 554 -33.29 26.76 5.34
C HIS A 554 -33.88 25.88 6.46
N THR A 555 -34.01 26.47 7.64
CA THR A 555 -34.53 25.86 8.85
C THR A 555 -35.98 25.46 8.61
N GLY A 556 -36.28 24.16 8.71
CA GLY A 556 -37.60 23.60 8.36
C GLY A 556 -37.58 22.66 7.14
N ASP A 557 -36.48 22.59 6.38
CA ASP A 557 -36.28 21.57 5.36
C ASP A 557 -36.14 20.18 6.01
N THR A 558 -37.22 19.40 6.04
CA THR A 558 -37.31 18.11 6.75
C THR A 558 -36.70 16.92 6.01
N ASN A 559 -36.13 17.13 4.81
CA ASN A 559 -35.79 16.04 3.89
C ASN A 559 -34.47 16.29 3.12
N LEU A 560 -33.33 16.22 3.82
CA LEU A 560 -31.99 16.11 3.21
C LEU A 560 -31.44 14.70 3.43
N MET A 561 -30.99 13.97 2.39
CA MET A 561 -30.04 12.85 2.56
C MET A 561 -29.34 12.39 1.27
N ARG A 562 -28.02 12.60 1.23
CA ARG A 562 -26.96 11.59 1.00
C ARG A 562 -25.64 12.27 1.39
N LEU A 563 -25.06 11.89 2.53
CA LEU A 563 -23.83 12.50 3.05
C LEU A 563 -22.60 11.80 2.47
N TYR A 564 -21.70 12.59 1.89
CA TYR A 564 -20.30 12.21 1.72
C TYR A 564 -19.50 13.14 2.63
N ALA A 565 -18.83 12.59 3.64
CA ALA A 565 -17.89 13.35 4.44
C ALA A 565 -16.67 13.63 3.56
N PHE A 566 -16.42 14.91 3.27
CA PHE A 566 -15.19 15.39 2.66
C PHE A 566 -14.77 16.65 3.41
N PHE A 567 -13.71 16.53 4.23
CA PHE A 567 -13.22 17.53 5.17
C PHE A 567 -14.25 17.94 6.25
N PHE A 568 -13.81 18.02 7.50
CA PHE A 568 -14.67 18.15 8.70
C PHE A 568 -15.66 19.34 8.73
N PHE A 569 -15.61 20.27 7.77
CA PHE A 569 -16.38 21.51 7.78
C PHE A 569 -17.58 21.54 6.82
N PHE A 570 -17.61 20.75 5.75
CA PHE A 570 -18.70 20.79 4.76
C PHE A 570 -19.24 19.39 4.44
N LEU A 571 -20.57 19.27 4.44
CA LEU A 571 -21.29 18.08 4.00
C LEU A 571 -21.87 18.34 2.61
N GLN A 572 -21.66 17.39 1.69
CA GLN A 572 -22.45 17.35 0.47
C GLN A 572 -23.79 16.71 0.79
N GLY A 573 -24.88 17.32 0.34
CA GLY A 573 -26.21 16.70 0.43
C GLY A 573 -27.11 17.08 -0.72
N LYS A 574 -28.28 16.44 -0.72
CA LYS A 574 -29.34 16.65 -1.70
C LYS A 574 -30.61 17.05 -0.97
N ILE A 575 -31.19 18.19 -1.33
CA ILE A 575 -32.53 18.57 -0.87
C ILE A 575 -33.53 17.71 -1.64
N LEU A 576 -34.32 16.88 -0.96
CA LEU A 576 -35.25 15.96 -1.63
C LEU A 576 -36.40 16.70 -2.32
N ALA A 577 -36.82 17.85 -1.77
CA ALA A 577 -37.89 18.69 -2.34
C ALA A 577 -37.50 19.33 -3.67
N THR A 578 -36.27 19.84 -3.80
CA THR A 578 -35.81 20.57 -5.00
C THR A 578 -34.88 19.75 -5.89
N SER A 579 -34.47 18.56 -5.44
CA SER A 579 -33.42 17.73 -6.03
C SER A 579 -32.07 18.42 -6.25
N LYS A 580 -31.84 19.61 -5.68
CA LYS A 580 -30.57 20.33 -5.77
C LYS A 580 -29.51 19.65 -4.91
N ILE A 581 -28.31 19.54 -5.49
CA ILE A 581 -27.13 18.95 -4.87
C ILE A 581 -26.09 20.04 -4.69
N GLY A 582 -25.46 20.09 -3.52
CA GLY A 582 -24.33 20.98 -3.26
C GLY A 582 -23.87 20.84 -1.81
N PHE A 583 -23.05 21.79 -1.36
CA PHE A 583 -22.35 21.70 -0.08
C PHE A 583 -22.89 22.70 0.94
N PHE A 584 -23.00 22.28 2.20
CA PHE A 584 -23.38 23.11 3.35
C PHE A 584 -22.56 22.73 4.61
N PRO A 585 -22.42 23.62 5.60
CA PRO A 585 -21.64 23.37 6.81
C PRO A 585 -22.17 22.19 7.65
N SER A 586 -21.27 21.39 8.24
CA SER A 586 -21.64 20.19 9.02
C SER A 586 -22.45 20.48 10.28
N ASP A 587 -22.31 21.68 10.85
CA ASP A 587 -23.03 22.18 12.02
C ASP A 587 -24.46 22.69 11.71
N ALA A 588 -24.84 22.79 10.43
CA ALA A 588 -26.14 23.29 10.01
C ALA A 588 -27.27 22.23 10.09
N VAL A 589 -26.93 20.98 10.42
CA VAL A 589 -27.85 19.84 10.40
C VAL A 589 -27.69 18.93 11.63
N ARG A 590 -28.76 18.26 12.06
CA ARG A 590 -28.72 17.21 13.11
C ARG A 590 -29.48 15.95 12.71
N PRO A 591 -29.12 14.75 13.21
CA PRO A 591 -29.89 13.53 13.01
C PRO A 591 -31.33 13.68 13.54
N CYS A 592 -32.30 13.26 12.73
CA CYS A 592 -33.70 13.10 13.10
C CYS A 592 -33.79 11.98 14.17
N PRO A 593 -34.62 12.12 15.22
CA PRO A 593 -34.90 11.01 16.12
C PRO A 593 -35.45 9.82 15.30
N CYS A 594 -34.68 8.72 15.25
CA CYS A 594 -34.96 7.59 14.38
C CYS A 594 -35.86 6.58 15.10
N VAL A 595 -37.06 6.36 14.59
CA VAL A 595 -37.86 5.17 14.82
C VAL A 595 -37.11 3.95 14.22
N PRO A 596 -37.04 2.78 14.88
CA PRO A 596 -36.26 1.63 14.38
C PRO A 596 -36.78 1.09 13.04
N LYS A 597 -35.87 0.78 12.10
CA LYS A 597 -36.14 0.04 10.86
C LYS A 597 -35.83 -1.47 11.01
N PRO A 598 -36.46 -2.35 10.22
CA PRO A 598 -36.45 -3.80 10.43
C PRO A 598 -35.15 -4.47 9.99
N VAL A 599 -34.81 -5.57 10.68
CA VAL A 599 -33.67 -6.46 10.41
C VAL A 599 -33.90 -7.25 9.12
N ASP A 600 -32.89 -7.38 8.27
CA ASP A 600 -32.92 -8.20 7.05
C ASP A 600 -32.63 -9.68 7.36
N TYR A 601 -33.62 -10.55 7.13
CA TYR A 601 -33.56 -11.98 7.41
C TYR A 601 -33.29 -12.85 6.16
N SER A 602 -33.03 -12.23 5.00
CA SER A 602 -32.91 -12.93 3.71
C SER A 602 -31.80 -14.01 3.65
N GLY A 603 -30.74 -13.87 4.45
CA GLY A 603 -29.64 -14.82 4.54
C GLY A 603 -29.87 -16.03 5.45
N GLN A 604 -31.02 -16.13 6.12
CA GLN A 604 -31.28 -17.21 7.07
C GLN A 604 -31.78 -18.48 6.35
N PRO A 605 -31.27 -19.68 6.70
CA PRO A 605 -31.63 -20.94 6.03
C PRO A 605 -33.09 -21.35 6.24
N TRP A 606 -33.74 -20.80 7.28
CA TRP A 606 -35.15 -21.00 7.59
C TRP A 606 -36.06 -19.93 6.97
N PHE A 607 -35.53 -18.87 6.35
CA PHE A 607 -36.34 -17.78 5.82
C PHE A 607 -36.62 -17.95 4.32
N ALA A 608 -37.90 -18.14 3.98
CA ALA A 608 -38.35 -18.38 2.60
C ALA A 608 -38.75 -17.09 1.87
N GLY A 609 -38.89 -15.96 2.56
CA GLY A 609 -39.35 -14.70 1.95
C GLY A 609 -40.85 -14.72 1.61
N PRO A 610 -41.29 -14.02 0.55
CA PRO A 610 -42.68 -14.04 0.08
C PRO A 610 -43.06 -15.43 -0.43
N LEU A 611 -43.71 -16.22 0.43
CA LEU A 611 -44.18 -17.58 0.12
C LEU A 611 -45.60 -17.73 0.66
N ASP A 612 -46.53 -18.16 -0.19
CA ASP A 612 -47.91 -18.33 0.22
C ASP A 612 -48.12 -19.62 1.06
N ARG A 613 -49.36 -19.83 1.51
CA ARG A 613 -49.67 -21.00 2.35
C ARG A 613 -49.54 -22.31 1.56
N SER A 614 -50.05 -22.35 0.34
CA SER A 614 -50.10 -23.55 -0.50
C SER A 614 -48.69 -23.97 -0.93
N GLN A 615 -47.86 -23.01 -1.30
CA GLN A 615 -46.46 -23.21 -1.66
C GLN A 615 -45.63 -23.71 -0.47
N ALA A 616 -45.91 -23.20 0.73
CA ALA A 616 -45.25 -23.69 1.94
C ALA A 616 -45.71 -25.11 2.32
N GLU A 617 -46.94 -25.50 1.99
CA GLU A 617 -47.44 -26.86 2.17
C GLU A 617 -46.71 -27.81 1.20
N GLU A 618 -46.60 -27.45 -0.08
CA GLU A 618 -45.87 -28.21 -1.11
C GLU A 618 -44.38 -28.43 -0.75
N GLU A 619 -43.67 -27.37 -0.35
CA GLU A 619 -42.25 -27.42 0.03
C GLU A 619 -41.94 -28.28 1.27
N LEU A 620 -42.92 -28.43 2.17
CA LEU A 620 -42.74 -29.19 3.42
C LEU A 620 -43.41 -30.57 3.40
N GLN A 621 -44.20 -30.89 2.37
CA GLN A 621 -44.99 -32.12 2.35
C GLN A 621 -44.11 -33.38 2.29
N GLU A 622 -43.04 -33.32 1.48
CA GLU A 622 -42.06 -34.41 1.28
C GLU A 622 -40.87 -34.34 2.26
N ARG A 623 -40.88 -33.42 3.23
CA ARG A 623 -39.80 -33.24 4.21
C ARG A 623 -40.06 -34.04 5.49
N ASP A 624 -39.00 -34.29 6.25
CA ASP A 624 -39.06 -34.95 7.54
C ASP A 624 -39.79 -34.12 8.61
N HIS A 625 -40.32 -34.81 9.61
CA HIS A 625 -40.98 -34.22 10.77
C HIS A 625 -40.08 -33.18 11.47
N GLY A 626 -40.64 -32.00 11.76
CA GLY A 626 -39.91 -30.90 12.41
C GLY A 626 -39.20 -29.95 11.44
N THR A 627 -39.28 -30.20 10.14
CA THR A 627 -38.78 -29.24 9.13
C THR A 627 -39.66 -28.00 9.09
N PHE A 628 -39.05 -26.81 9.14
CA PHE A 628 -39.77 -25.54 9.24
C PHE A 628 -39.22 -24.43 8.33
N LEU A 629 -40.08 -23.49 7.98
CA LEU A 629 -39.73 -22.24 7.28
C LEU A 629 -40.53 -21.05 7.81
N ILE A 630 -39.99 -19.85 7.65
CA ILE A 630 -40.67 -18.57 7.92
C ILE A 630 -40.92 -17.85 6.61
N ARG A 631 -42.17 -17.43 6.42
CA ARG A 631 -42.66 -16.80 5.19
C ARG A 631 -43.40 -15.49 5.46
N ASN A 632 -43.39 -14.60 4.48
CA ASN A 632 -44.20 -13.38 4.49
C ASN A 632 -45.62 -13.71 4.03
N ARG A 633 -46.61 -13.29 4.82
CA ARG A 633 -48.03 -13.55 4.58
C ARG A 633 -48.68 -12.53 3.64
N SER A 634 -48.15 -11.31 3.53
CA SER A 634 -48.68 -10.24 2.66
C SER A 634 -47.69 -9.84 1.56
N LYS A 635 -48.21 -9.34 0.42
CA LYS A 635 -47.41 -8.77 -0.68
C LYS A 635 -46.59 -7.54 -0.25
N GLU A 636 -46.93 -6.95 0.88
CA GLU A 636 -46.26 -5.79 1.49
C GLU A 636 -45.11 -6.19 2.45
N CYS A 637 -44.85 -7.50 2.64
CA CYS A 637 -43.75 -8.04 3.46
C CYS A 637 -43.78 -7.62 4.95
N THR A 638 -44.95 -7.31 5.52
CA THR A 638 -45.10 -6.80 6.89
C THR A 638 -45.64 -7.82 7.91
N GLU A 639 -46.16 -8.95 7.45
CA GLU A 639 -46.71 -10.03 8.30
C GLU A 639 -45.93 -11.34 8.10
N TYR A 640 -45.57 -12.03 9.19
CA TYR A 640 -44.81 -13.30 9.14
C TYR A 640 -45.64 -14.49 9.64
N ALA A 641 -45.31 -15.68 9.13
CA ALA A 641 -45.84 -16.95 9.63
C ALA A 641 -44.74 -18.03 9.65
N VAL A 642 -44.78 -18.90 10.66
CA VAL A 642 -43.99 -20.14 10.71
C VAL A 642 -44.82 -21.25 10.06
N SER A 643 -44.26 -21.97 9.11
CA SER A 643 -44.81 -23.22 8.57
C SER A 643 -43.91 -24.38 9.01
N ILE A 644 -44.48 -25.43 9.60
CA ILE A 644 -43.73 -26.60 10.11
C ILE A 644 -44.45 -27.91 9.80
N LYS A 645 -43.70 -28.95 9.43
CA LYS A 645 -44.21 -30.32 9.24
C LYS A 645 -44.33 -31.03 10.59
N PHE A 646 -45.55 -31.43 10.99
CA PHE A 646 -45.82 -32.14 12.24
C PHE A 646 -46.94 -33.17 12.05
N SER A 647 -46.69 -34.43 12.46
CA SER A 647 -47.63 -35.56 12.30
C SER A 647 -48.27 -35.65 10.90
N ASP A 648 -47.43 -35.71 9.86
CA ASP A 648 -47.78 -35.75 8.43
C ASP A 648 -48.58 -34.56 7.86
N LYS A 649 -48.88 -33.55 8.67
CA LYS A 649 -49.56 -32.33 8.22
C LYS A 649 -48.64 -31.12 8.37
N VAL A 650 -48.79 -30.14 7.49
CA VAL A 650 -48.12 -28.85 7.65
C VAL A 650 -49.00 -27.96 8.53
N LYS A 651 -48.40 -27.40 9.58
CA LYS A 651 -49.04 -26.47 10.52
C LYS A 651 -48.49 -25.07 10.28
N HIS A 652 -49.38 -24.08 10.34
CA HIS A 652 -49.02 -22.68 10.14
C HIS A 652 -49.36 -21.86 11.38
N ILE A 653 -48.38 -21.12 11.87
CA ILE A 653 -48.47 -20.31 13.07
C ILE A 653 -48.25 -18.85 12.68
N LYS A 654 -49.17 -17.96 13.07
CA LYS A 654 -49.04 -16.53 12.82
C LYS A 654 -48.04 -15.94 13.82
N ILE A 655 -47.08 -15.17 13.32
CA ILE A 655 -46.22 -14.33 14.17
C ILE A 655 -46.89 -12.97 14.29
N LEU A 656 -47.15 -12.54 15.51
CA LEU A 656 -47.78 -11.26 15.83
C LEU A 656 -46.71 -10.27 16.30
N THR A 657 -46.98 -8.97 16.15
CA THR A 657 -46.06 -7.90 16.54
C THR A 657 -46.77 -6.94 17.49
N LYS A 658 -46.16 -6.66 18.65
CA LYS A 658 -46.61 -5.68 19.65
C LYS A 658 -45.39 -4.97 20.23
N ASP A 659 -45.43 -3.64 20.33
CA ASP A 659 -44.34 -2.81 20.88
C ASP A 659 -42.94 -3.14 20.30
N SER A 660 -42.86 -3.31 18.98
CA SER A 660 -41.64 -3.71 18.26
C SER A 660 -41.05 -5.06 18.66
N CYS A 661 -41.82 -5.93 19.32
CA CYS A 661 -41.47 -7.31 19.65
C CYS A 661 -42.38 -8.31 18.90
N PHE A 662 -41.83 -9.45 18.51
CA PHE A 662 -42.52 -10.58 17.90
C PHE A 662 -42.96 -11.61 18.93
N TYR A 663 -44.11 -12.22 18.74
CA TYR A 663 -44.56 -13.33 19.58
C TYR A 663 -45.45 -14.30 18.81
N ILE A 664 -45.50 -15.52 19.32
CA ILE A 664 -46.36 -16.61 18.84
C ILE A 664 -47.43 -16.96 19.88
N ALA A 665 -47.09 -16.85 21.16
CA ALA A 665 -48.00 -16.94 22.31
C ALA A 665 -47.86 -15.67 23.16
N GLU A 666 -48.96 -15.09 23.63
CA GLU A 666 -48.97 -13.79 24.35
C GLU A 666 -48.09 -13.76 25.60
N ALA A 667 -47.78 -14.93 26.17
CA ALA A 667 -46.94 -15.05 27.36
C ALA A 667 -45.45 -14.66 27.12
N ARG A 668 -44.96 -14.57 25.87
CA ARG A 668 -43.54 -14.29 25.57
C ARG A 668 -43.32 -13.36 24.38
N LEU A 669 -42.60 -12.26 24.61
CA LEU A 669 -42.27 -11.23 23.62
C LEU A 669 -40.78 -11.29 23.26
N PHE A 670 -40.44 -11.31 21.98
CA PHE A 670 -39.07 -11.43 21.47
C PHE A 670 -38.69 -10.24 20.59
N LYS A 671 -37.55 -9.59 20.82
CA LYS A 671 -37.08 -8.51 19.91
C LYS A 671 -36.47 -9.06 18.61
N THR A 672 -35.63 -10.09 18.70
CA THR A 672 -34.96 -10.71 17.53
C THR A 672 -34.74 -12.23 17.63
N GLU A 673 -34.97 -12.84 18.80
CA GLU A 673 -34.49 -14.19 19.14
C GLU A 673 -35.56 -15.30 19.06
N LEU A 674 -36.74 -15.00 18.50
CA LEU A 674 -37.90 -15.91 18.50
C LEU A 674 -37.58 -17.30 17.92
N VAL A 675 -36.85 -17.35 16.80
CA VAL A 675 -36.51 -18.63 16.12
C VAL A 675 -35.55 -19.45 16.96
N GLU A 676 -34.52 -18.81 17.52
CA GLU A 676 -33.50 -19.50 18.32
C GLU A 676 -34.09 -20.05 19.62
N TYR A 677 -35.05 -19.32 20.21
CA TYR A 677 -35.80 -19.79 21.36
C TYR A 677 -36.60 -21.07 21.05
N TYR A 678 -37.39 -21.09 19.97
CA TYR A 678 -38.24 -22.25 19.62
C TYR A 678 -37.49 -23.41 18.93
N LYS A 679 -36.20 -23.28 18.60
CA LYS A 679 -35.35 -24.44 18.30
C LYS A 679 -35.11 -25.32 19.54
N GLN A 680 -35.03 -24.69 20.71
CA GLN A 680 -34.78 -25.34 22.01
C GLN A 680 -36.08 -25.51 22.83
N HIS A 681 -37.04 -24.62 22.57
CA HIS A 681 -38.40 -24.44 23.11
C HIS A 681 -39.51 -25.25 22.44
N SER A 682 -40.22 -26.19 23.11
CA SER A 682 -41.39 -26.84 22.49
C SER A 682 -42.52 -25.83 22.23
N LEU A 683 -43.13 -25.88 21.03
CA LEU A 683 -44.28 -25.06 20.64
C LEU A 683 -45.56 -25.39 21.42
N LYS A 684 -45.55 -26.47 22.22
CA LYS A 684 -46.65 -26.87 23.11
C LYS A 684 -47.06 -25.78 24.11
N GLU A 685 -46.11 -24.92 24.49
CA GLU A 685 -46.34 -23.77 25.38
C GLU A 685 -47.40 -22.80 24.81
N GLY A 686 -47.50 -22.67 23.48
CA GLY A 686 -48.50 -21.84 22.80
C GLY A 686 -49.62 -22.62 22.12
N PHE A 687 -49.38 -23.89 21.75
CA PHE A 687 -50.32 -24.74 21.03
C PHE A 687 -50.28 -26.17 21.58
N SER A 688 -51.22 -26.51 22.47
CA SER A 688 -51.26 -27.80 23.17
C SER A 688 -51.22 -29.04 22.27
N SER A 689 -51.61 -28.91 20.99
CA SER A 689 -51.60 -29.98 19.98
C SER A 689 -50.33 -30.03 19.10
N LEU A 690 -49.30 -29.22 19.37
CA LEU A 690 -48.07 -29.11 18.58
C LEU A 690 -46.83 -29.27 19.47
N ASP A 691 -46.57 -30.51 19.89
CA ASP A 691 -45.43 -30.83 20.77
C ASP A 691 -44.16 -31.11 19.95
N THR A 692 -43.57 -30.05 19.41
CA THR A 692 -42.32 -30.13 18.65
C THR A 692 -41.57 -28.80 18.73
N THR A 693 -40.26 -28.83 18.42
CA THR A 693 -39.41 -27.65 18.28
C THR A 693 -39.14 -27.37 16.80
N LEU A 694 -38.54 -26.21 16.50
CA LEU A 694 -38.07 -25.88 15.15
C LEU A 694 -36.78 -26.67 14.85
N LEU A 695 -36.93 -27.94 14.44
CA LEU A 695 -35.83 -28.90 14.36
C LEU A 695 -34.89 -28.64 13.18
N VAL A 696 -35.43 -28.58 11.95
CA VAL A 696 -34.60 -28.50 10.73
C VAL A 696 -35.05 -27.33 9.84
N PRO A 697 -34.18 -26.34 9.58
CA PRO A 697 -34.40 -25.33 8.56
C PRO A 697 -34.63 -25.95 7.17
N TYR A 698 -35.62 -25.44 6.44
CA TYR A 698 -35.99 -26.02 5.15
C TYR A 698 -34.90 -25.98 4.05
N ARG A 699 -33.82 -25.20 4.18
CA ARG A 699 -32.70 -25.19 3.21
C ARG A 699 -31.51 -26.09 3.60
N GLU A 700 -31.64 -26.92 4.63
CA GLU A 700 -30.56 -27.79 5.12
C GLU A 700 -30.71 -29.22 4.53
N LEU A 701 -29.68 -29.72 3.83
CA LEU A 701 -29.67 -31.02 3.14
C LEU A 701 -29.36 -32.18 4.11
N SER A 702 -30.17 -33.25 4.07
CA SER A 702 -29.96 -34.49 4.83
C SER A 702 -28.91 -35.40 4.18
N ASN A 703 -27.94 -35.88 4.97
CA ASN A 703 -26.92 -36.85 4.55
C ASN A 703 -27.48 -38.29 4.52
N GLY A 704 -27.27 -39.02 3.40
CA GLY A 704 -27.47 -40.48 3.35
C GLY A 704 -27.22 -41.17 1.99
N ASN A 705 -26.06 -41.84 1.87
CA ASN A 705 -25.70 -43.10 1.16
C ASN A 705 -26.07 -43.44 -0.33
N MET A 706 -25.02 -43.45 -1.19
CA MET A 706 -24.53 -44.44 -2.22
C MET A 706 -25.49 -45.00 -3.33
N PRO A 707 -25.05 -45.38 -4.58
CA PRO A 707 -23.80 -46.08 -4.98
C PRO A 707 -23.16 -45.68 -6.35
N GLY A 708 -22.02 -46.31 -6.70
CA GLY A 708 -21.28 -46.05 -7.95
C GLY A 708 -21.60 -46.99 -9.12
N ALA A 709 -21.30 -46.54 -10.35
CA ALA A 709 -20.73 -47.34 -11.46
C ALA A 709 -20.51 -46.51 -12.77
N ILE A 710 -19.24 -46.48 -13.25
CA ILE A 710 -18.71 -46.80 -14.62
C ILE A 710 -19.28 -46.03 -15.85
N THR A 711 -18.51 -45.24 -16.62
CA THR A 711 -17.68 -45.63 -17.80
C THR A 711 -16.96 -44.37 -18.38
N LYS A 712 -15.62 -44.31 -18.47
CA LYS A 712 -14.63 -44.76 -19.51
C LYS A 712 -14.25 -43.71 -20.58
N ALA A 713 -12.95 -43.36 -20.63
CA ALA A 713 -12.05 -43.30 -21.82
C ALA A 713 -10.68 -42.71 -21.38
N VAL A 714 -9.67 -43.52 -21.00
CA VAL A 714 -8.55 -44.06 -21.82
C VAL A 714 -7.61 -42.99 -22.42
N ILE A 715 -6.40 -42.84 -21.86
CA ILE A 715 -5.14 -42.48 -22.56
C ILE A 715 -4.01 -43.32 -21.94
N PRO A 716 -3.06 -43.92 -22.71
CA PRO A 716 -2.16 -44.96 -22.24
C PRO A 716 -0.81 -44.45 -21.70
N HIS A 717 -0.24 -45.21 -20.76
CA HIS A 717 1.15 -45.15 -20.34
C HIS A 717 2.11 -45.73 -21.40
N GLY A 718 3.30 -45.14 -21.50
CA GLY A 718 4.48 -45.72 -22.15
C GLY A 718 5.76 -45.27 -21.46
N PHE A 719 6.45 -46.22 -20.83
CA PHE A 719 7.78 -46.12 -20.21
C PHE A 719 8.91 -45.89 -21.24
N CYS A 720 9.99 -45.21 -20.87
CA CYS A 720 11.33 -45.84 -20.66
C CYS A 720 12.46 -44.82 -20.42
N SER A 721 13.33 -45.19 -19.47
CA SER A 721 14.59 -44.58 -19.04
C SER A 721 15.71 -44.71 -20.08
N PHE A 722 16.65 -43.75 -20.12
CA PHE A 722 18.06 -43.97 -20.54
C PHE A 722 19.00 -42.89 -19.94
N VAL A 723 20.19 -43.33 -19.51
CA VAL A 723 21.35 -42.59 -18.92
C VAL A 723 22.62 -43.33 -19.42
N PRO A 724 23.86 -42.76 -19.49
CA PRO A 724 24.45 -41.57 -20.14
C PRO A 724 25.56 -41.99 -21.18
N PRO A 725 26.54 -41.15 -21.60
CA PRO A 725 27.80 -41.02 -20.83
C PRO A 725 28.46 -39.62 -20.85
N ALA A 726 29.44 -39.44 -19.95
CA ALA A 726 30.21 -38.22 -19.69
C ALA A 726 31.54 -38.15 -20.47
N SER A 727 32.00 -36.93 -20.77
CA SER A 727 33.41 -36.55 -20.84
C SER A 727 33.59 -35.05 -20.56
N SER A 728 34.61 -34.73 -19.77
CA SER A 728 34.94 -33.51 -19.01
C SER A 728 35.90 -32.56 -19.77
N PRO A 729 36.62 -31.59 -19.16
CA PRO A 729 36.25 -30.46 -18.29
C PRO A 729 36.88 -29.11 -18.75
N PHE A 730 36.21 -27.98 -18.51
CA PHE A 730 36.83 -26.70 -18.11
C PHE A 730 35.67 -25.78 -17.69
N TRP A 731 35.91 -24.70 -16.94
CA TRP A 731 34.91 -23.79 -16.34
C TRP A 731 34.32 -24.27 -15.00
N SER A 732 35.18 -24.42 -14.00
CA SER A 732 34.78 -24.45 -12.59
C SER A 732 35.60 -23.43 -11.79
N VAL A 733 35.33 -22.14 -12.02
CA VAL A 733 35.53 -21.05 -11.06
C VAL A 733 34.43 -20.03 -11.39
N PHE A 734 33.67 -19.54 -10.41
CA PHE A 734 32.47 -18.68 -10.53
C PHE A 734 31.13 -19.38 -10.80
N CYS A 735 30.67 -20.20 -9.83
CA CYS A 735 29.24 -20.38 -9.57
C CYS A 735 28.98 -20.11 -8.07
N PRO A 736 28.12 -19.15 -7.68
CA PRO A 736 27.77 -18.96 -6.28
C PRO A 736 27.08 -20.23 -5.74
N ARG A 737 27.47 -20.68 -4.54
CA ARG A 737 26.89 -21.86 -3.90
C ARG A 737 25.41 -21.63 -3.62
N VAL A 738 24.53 -22.49 -4.15
CA VAL A 738 23.09 -22.47 -3.87
C VAL A 738 22.87 -22.84 -2.40
N VAL A 739 22.33 -21.90 -1.63
CA VAL A 739 22.02 -22.01 -0.19
C VAL A 739 20.73 -22.81 0.06
N GLY A 740 19.84 -22.92 -0.93
CA GLY A 740 18.64 -23.74 -0.86
C GLY A 740 17.72 -23.54 -2.07
N ILE A 741 16.63 -24.33 -2.15
CA ILE A 741 15.58 -24.18 -3.17
C ILE A 741 14.26 -23.87 -2.47
N ALA A 742 13.52 -22.89 -2.97
CA ALA A 742 12.21 -22.51 -2.45
C ALA A 742 11.19 -22.35 -3.58
N VAL A 743 9.91 -22.46 -3.26
CA VAL A 743 8.80 -22.35 -4.20
C VAL A 743 8.02 -21.07 -3.93
N ALA A 744 7.77 -20.26 -4.94
CA ALA A 744 6.94 -19.07 -4.83
C ALA A 744 5.49 -19.41 -4.42
N ARG A 745 5.00 -18.76 -3.37
CA ARG A 745 3.63 -18.91 -2.84
C ARG A 745 2.62 -17.97 -3.48
N TYR A 746 3.08 -16.84 -3.98
CA TYR A 746 2.24 -15.78 -4.52
C TYR A 746 2.88 -15.23 -5.79
N ASP A 747 2.03 -14.74 -6.70
CA ASP A 747 2.50 -13.98 -7.84
C ASP A 747 2.99 -12.61 -7.37
N PHE A 748 4.20 -12.25 -7.77
CA PHE A 748 4.84 -10.99 -7.45
C PHE A 748 5.44 -10.41 -8.74
N SER A 749 5.11 -9.16 -9.05
CA SER A 749 5.65 -8.47 -10.21
C SER A 749 6.54 -7.34 -9.75
N SER A 750 7.82 -7.42 -10.10
CA SER A 750 8.79 -6.39 -9.76
C SER A 750 8.44 -5.07 -10.42
N ARG A 751 8.50 -3.99 -9.64
CA ARG A 751 8.31 -2.61 -10.12
C ARG A 751 9.63 -1.87 -10.31
N ASP A 752 10.72 -2.54 -9.97
CA ASP A 752 12.11 -2.12 -10.07
C ASP A 752 12.92 -3.20 -10.79
N THR A 753 13.94 -2.79 -11.54
CA THR A 753 14.96 -3.65 -12.14
C THR A 753 15.73 -4.52 -11.15
N ARG A 754 15.71 -4.19 -9.85
CA ARG A 754 16.40 -4.93 -8.76
C ARG A 754 15.60 -6.11 -8.20
N GLU A 755 14.29 -6.14 -8.44
CA GLU A 755 13.38 -7.13 -7.88
C GLU A 755 13.08 -8.28 -8.88
N LEU A 756 12.96 -9.50 -8.36
CA LEU A 756 12.62 -10.70 -9.12
C LEU A 756 11.10 -10.85 -9.17
N SER A 757 10.53 -10.86 -10.37
CA SER A 757 9.13 -11.24 -10.54
C SER A 757 8.99 -12.76 -10.32
N LEU A 758 8.01 -13.17 -9.54
CA LEU A 758 7.72 -14.56 -9.20
C LEU A 758 6.29 -14.90 -9.62
N LEU A 759 6.06 -16.09 -10.16
CA LEU A 759 4.74 -16.67 -10.32
C LEU A 759 4.55 -17.74 -9.25
N GLN A 760 3.33 -17.87 -8.74
CA GLN A 760 2.98 -18.90 -7.77
C GLN A 760 3.31 -20.29 -8.35
N GLY A 761 4.20 -21.01 -7.67
CA GLY A 761 4.71 -22.32 -8.11
C GLY A 761 6.14 -22.30 -8.67
N ASP A 762 6.74 -21.13 -8.91
CA ASP A 762 8.10 -21.03 -9.44
C ASP A 762 9.14 -21.60 -8.45
N SER A 763 10.08 -22.39 -8.97
CA SER A 763 11.20 -22.95 -8.21
C SER A 763 12.40 -22.00 -8.26
N ILE A 764 12.76 -21.47 -7.09
CA ILE A 764 13.75 -20.42 -6.89
C ILE A 764 15.00 -21.02 -6.26
N LYS A 765 16.16 -20.91 -6.92
CA LYS A 765 17.45 -21.23 -6.32
C LYS A 765 17.93 -20.05 -5.49
N ILE A 766 18.13 -20.24 -4.19
CA ILE A 766 18.54 -19.16 -3.27
C ILE A 766 20.07 -19.12 -3.21
N PHE A 767 20.66 -17.94 -3.40
CA PHE A 767 22.10 -17.71 -3.28
C PHE A 767 22.50 -16.99 -2.00
N THR A 768 21.69 -16.02 -1.55
CA THR A 768 22.02 -15.20 -0.37
C THR A 768 20.74 -14.85 0.39
N LYS A 769 20.81 -14.85 1.72
CA LYS A 769 19.71 -14.47 2.62
C LYS A 769 20.13 -13.25 3.42
N LEU A 770 19.46 -12.12 3.25
CA LEU A 770 19.70 -10.92 4.04
C LEU A 770 18.81 -10.93 5.30
N SER A 771 19.29 -10.34 6.39
CA SER A 771 18.59 -10.29 7.69
C SER A 771 17.35 -9.38 7.70
N ASN A 772 17.16 -8.57 6.65
CA ASN A 772 16.02 -7.66 6.47
C ASN A 772 14.82 -8.29 5.72
N GLY A 773 14.87 -9.61 5.46
CA GLY A 773 13.80 -10.35 4.78
C GLY A 773 13.91 -10.38 3.25
N TRP A 774 14.93 -9.75 2.65
CA TRP A 774 15.21 -9.81 1.21
C TRP A 774 16.23 -10.88 0.86
N TRP A 775 15.89 -11.77 -0.06
CA TRP A 775 16.73 -12.89 -0.47
C TRP A 775 17.09 -12.77 -1.94
N LYS A 776 18.33 -13.14 -2.28
CA LYS A 776 18.81 -13.20 -3.67
C LYS A 776 18.63 -14.61 -4.19
N GLY A 777 17.97 -14.74 -5.34
CA GLY A 777 17.81 -16.04 -5.98
C GLY A 777 17.49 -15.99 -7.46
N GLU A 778 17.43 -17.17 -8.07
CA GLU A 778 17.33 -17.37 -9.51
C GLU A 778 16.05 -18.12 -9.86
N VAL A 779 15.33 -17.57 -10.84
CA VAL A 779 14.24 -18.25 -11.58
C VAL A 779 14.52 -18.03 -13.07
N ASP A 780 14.45 -19.09 -13.87
CA ASP A 780 14.65 -19.07 -15.33
C ASP A 780 15.93 -18.34 -15.79
N GLY A 781 17.04 -18.50 -15.04
CA GLY A 781 18.33 -17.89 -15.34
C GLY A 781 18.45 -16.40 -15.01
N ARG A 782 17.46 -15.80 -14.33
CA ARG A 782 17.49 -14.40 -13.86
C ARG A 782 17.75 -14.34 -12.36
N VAL A 783 18.86 -13.72 -11.96
CA VAL A 783 19.23 -13.54 -10.55
C VAL A 783 18.84 -12.14 -10.07
N ARG A 784 17.88 -12.04 -9.14
CA ARG A 784 17.42 -10.76 -8.55
C ARG A 784 16.92 -10.97 -7.12
N TYR A 785 16.55 -9.88 -6.42
CA TYR A 785 16.09 -9.93 -5.04
C TYR A 785 14.57 -10.15 -4.94
N PHE A 786 14.12 -10.93 -3.97
CA PHE A 786 12.70 -11.14 -3.65
C PHE A 786 12.50 -11.26 -2.14
N TYR A 787 11.29 -11.00 -1.67
CA TYR A 787 11.00 -11.03 -0.23
C TYR A 787 10.74 -12.47 0.26
N GLU A 788 11.29 -12.84 1.42
CA GLU A 788 11.13 -14.17 2.04
C GLU A 788 9.65 -14.58 2.18
N SER A 789 8.76 -13.63 2.46
CA SER A 789 7.33 -13.92 2.63
C SER A 789 6.65 -14.44 1.37
N LEU A 790 7.29 -14.29 0.20
CA LEU A 790 6.75 -14.71 -1.09
C LEU A 790 6.99 -16.19 -1.38
N ILE A 791 7.70 -16.93 -0.52
CA ILE A 791 8.16 -18.29 -0.81
C ILE A 791 7.83 -19.30 0.31
N SER A 792 7.88 -20.59 -0.04
CA SER A 792 7.96 -21.72 0.91
C SER A 792 9.10 -22.64 0.55
N PHE A 793 9.82 -23.12 1.57
CA PHE A 793 10.82 -24.16 1.37
C PHE A 793 10.20 -25.48 0.95
N ASP A 794 10.81 -26.15 -0.03
CA ASP A 794 10.47 -27.52 -0.38
C ASP A 794 10.96 -28.45 0.73
N TYR A 795 10.02 -29.16 1.38
CA TYR A 795 10.27 -30.05 2.51
C TYR A 795 11.16 -31.26 2.17
N ARG A 796 11.55 -31.44 0.90
CA ARG A 796 12.48 -32.50 0.47
C ARG A 796 13.96 -32.20 0.75
N SER A 797 14.34 -30.95 1.06
CA SER A 797 15.75 -30.58 1.28
C SER A 797 16.20 -30.54 2.76
N VAL A 798 15.32 -30.82 3.72
CA VAL A 798 15.63 -30.75 5.16
C VAL A 798 16.54 -31.91 5.62
N ARG A 799 16.67 -32.98 4.83
CA ARG A 799 17.48 -34.15 5.21
C ARG A 799 18.99 -33.94 5.11
N THR A 800 19.46 -32.90 4.42
CA THR A 800 20.90 -32.60 4.29
C THR A 800 21.39 -31.57 5.31
N PHE A 801 20.48 -30.82 5.96
CA PHE A 801 20.85 -29.75 6.90
C PHE A 801 21.09 -30.23 8.34
N LEU A 802 20.63 -31.44 8.69
CA LEU A 802 20.80 -32.02 10.03
C LEU A 802 22.05 -32.89 10.21
N ILE A 803 22.87 -33.08 9.18
CA ILE A 803 24.09 -33.92 9.28
C ILE A 803 25.38 -33.10 9.50
N ASN A 804 25.37 -31.78 9.27
CA ASN A 804 26.58 -30.94 9.43
C ASN A 804 26.63 -30.09 10.72
N LYS A 805 25.88 -30.47 11.76
CA LYS A 805 25.98 -29.85 13.10
C LYS A 805 26.39 -30.82 14.22
N VAL A 806 26.88 -32.01 13.85
CA VAL A 806 27.61 -32.92 14.73
C VAL A 806 28.86 -33.39 13.99
N ASN A 807 29.90 -32.55 14.01
CA ASN A 807 31.32 -32.89 14.02
C ASN A 807 32.14 -31.61 14.12
#